data_AF-A0A834L5A9-F1
#
_entry.id   AF-A0A834L5A9-F1
#
_cell.length_a   1.000
_cell.length_b   1.000
_cell.length_c   1.000
_cell.angle_alpha   90.00
_cell.angle_beta   90.00
_cell.angle_gamma   90.00
#
_symmetry.space_group_name_H-M   'P 1'
#
loop_
_entity.id
_entity.type
_entity.pdbx_description
1 polymer ?
#
loop_
_entity_poly.entity_id
_entity_poly.type
_entity_poly.pdbx_seq_one_letter_code
_entity_poly.pdbx_strand_id
1 'polypeptide(L)'
;MESDGEDSLSADDESWIGAHQETLEPPKSNPELSKGKGPVSSHLLPWDLFCENVGQSLDSSSALQQMAIQLVKECHSHLLAVILLARTLKDVTDVSVWKLALQKLSSTAMEEGSSLVMKHVLELIWDQKDLKTKYCIQYCTSRWKQGRDSPVSEWVSSYLVETEAEGEGILKDLIGSYLLENVGPRFFMRKETKVVLNEYFTSYLPSPSIRLGGLGLIKTPTVGSYTKEIELYDNKLSELPANPKCPALRKLWLQNNCDLIEVPQLFFEDMPLLVCLDLSHTSIKSLPPSISRLVSLQRFYLRGCELLNELPRHIGALRKLEVFDLEGTEIMYLPREIGELLSLRCFKVSLCGRANYYGETKQTGIAIPTEVLSLFPQLEELSIDVSPDGEYDDVNPDSEWWDAEFKVILNALSSSNKLRILNLYLPSVELSQQIMYRNLFGFRFIVGRRSQRIIYRLPNVVEERFNRWEKKFKKCLKYINGKGMPSGIIEALKHASALFLDRHWTVKVLSKFGHKNLAELRCCLLVECNELQTIVDGDYECPSGGDNKPILQWLRHLSIHYMKNLESIWRGSIHQRSLSRLISLTLHTCPNLTTIFTPYMIGNLFWLRELIAEDCPKICSIVTQEDANMKSGNFCRSLRKIALLDLPLLVTISGHLCLGEEVDSLFVYNCPMLESLDTAETSPKYCKIIGEKEWWDSLKWHDSKWSRMTQPAFKELRTYEDFMDQLERDVYSPLDFDFDKPEIFPDETVELDIEEIQEIGPDETVELDIEEIQEIGSDETVESDDEMVEFDFEEIQDYEREKISEGSTSKFLHLDLRK
;
A
#
# COMPACT_ATOMS: atom_id res chain seq x y z
N MET A 1 -5.45 -53.71 -25.41
CA MET A 1 -6.63 -53.15 -26.09
C MET A 1 -6.13 -51.87 -26.72
N GLU A 2 -5.41 -52.05 -27.83
CA GLU A 2 -5.90 -51.86 -29.22
C GLU A 2 -6.00 -50.35 -29.49
N SER A 3 -5.03 -49.72 -30.15
CA SER A 3 -4.56 -49.84 -31.55
C SER A 3 -5.54 -49.29 -32.59
N ASP A 4 -4.93 -48.53 -33.50
CA ASP A 4 -5.27 -48.33 -34.91
C ASP A 4 -6.12 -47.13 -35.34
N GLY A 5 -5.58 -46.48 -36.37
CA GLY A 5 -6.16 -45.37 -37.13
C GLY A 5 -5.15 -44.71 -38.07
N GLU A 6 -4.42 -45.52 -38.85
CA GLU A 6 -3.78 -45.05 -40.10
C GLU A 6 -4.87 -44.80 -41.15
N ASP A 7 -4.71 -43.75 -41.95
CA ASP A 7 -5.19 -43.74 -43.33
C ASP A 7 -4.18 -42.99 -44.21
N SER A 8 -3.76 -43.70 -45.25
CA SER A 8 -2.86 -43.26 -46.32
C SER A 8 -3.62 -43.36 -47.65
N LEU A 9 -3.30 -42.46 -48.59
CA LEU A 9 -3.51 -42.50 -50.06
C LEU A 9 -3.07 -41.11 -50.56
N SER A 10 -2.28 -40.89 -51.61
CA SER A 10 -2.00 -41.68 -52.81
C SER A 10 -0.68 -41.24 -53.45
N ALA A 11 -0.03 -42.17 -54.16
CA ALA A 11 1.14 -41.98 -55.00
C ALA A 11 0.79 -41.57 -56.44
N ASP A 12 1.85 -41.18 -57.16
CA ASP A 12 2.14 -41.33 -58.61
C ASP A 12 2.36 -40.01 -59.37
N ASP A 13 3.62 -39.71 -59.71
CA ASP A 13 4.10 -39.91 -61.09
C ASP A 13 5.63 -39.73 -61.24
N GLU A 14 6.18 -40.60 -62.10
CA GLU A 14 7.59 -40.85 -62.46
C GLU A 14 8.22 -39.70 -63.29
N SER A 15 9.54 -39.46 -63.33
CA SER A 15 10.53 -40.20 -64.14
C SER A 15 11.91 -39.49 -64.10
N TRP A 16 12.97 -40.14 -63.61
CA TRP A 16 14.11 -40.79 -64.32
C TRP A 16 15.26 -39.91 -64.90
N ILE A 17 16.43 -40.10 -64.24
CA ILE A 17 17.81 -40.36 -64.75
C ILE A 17 18.65 -39.25 -65.41
N GLY A 18 19.88 -39.10 -64.89
CA GLY A 18 21.06 -38.74 -65.68
C GLY A 18 22.31 -38.38 -64.89
N ALA A 19 23.06 -39.39 -64.42
CA ALA A 19 24.41 -39.22 -63.88
C ALA A 19 25.43 -38.95 -65.01
N HIS A 20 26.47 -38.15 -64.75
CA HIS A 20 27.85 -38.45 -65.15
C HIS A 20 28.85 -37.51 -64.45
N GLN A 21 29.79 -38.12 -63.71
CA GLN A 21 31.09 -37.54 -63.34
C GLN A 21 31.93 -37.30 -64.60
N GLU A 22 32.69 -36.20 -64.65
CA GLU A 22 34.10 -36.29 -65.03
C GLU A 22 34.89 -35.05 -64.59
N THR A 23 36.06 -35.36 -64.04
CA THR A 23 37.20 -34.56 -63.58
C THR A 23 37.79 -33.64 -64.66
N LEU A 24 38.44 -32.53 -64.27
CA LEU A 24 39.68 -32.04 -64.92
C LEU A 24 40.40 -30.94 -64.08
N GLU A 25 41.71 -31.12 -63.99
CA GLU A 25 42.75 -30.36 -63.30
C GLU A 25 42.99 -28.90 -63.80
N PRO A 26 43.80 -28.08 -63.09
CA PRO A 26 43.89 -26.62 -63.26
C PRO A 26 45.01 -26.17 -64.21
N PRO A 27 45.00 -24.90 -64.69
CA PRO A 27 46.25 -24.26 -65.12
C PRO A 27 46.51 -22.86 -64.51
N LYS A 28 47.63 -22.80 -63.78
CA LYS A 28 48.77 -21.85 -63.80
C LYS A 28 48.60 -20.40 -64.30
N SER A 29 49.08 -19.47 -63.45
CA SER A 29 49.82 -18.19 -63.68
C SER A 29 50.19 -17.82 -65.14
N ASN A 30 50.13 -16.58 -65.65
CA ASN A 30 50.50 -15.25 -65.12
C ASN A 30 50.02 -14.11 -66.11
N PRO A 31 50.44 -12.82 -66.04
CA PRO A 31 49.60 -11.62 -65.92
C PRO A 31 49.41 -10.77 -67.21
N GLU A 32 48.39 -9.88 -67.26
CA GLU A 32 48.48 -8.49 -67.76
C GLU A 32 47.10 -7.79 -67.83
N LEU A 33 47.09 -6.47 -67.56
CA LEU A 33 45.96 -5.54 -67.57
C LEU A 33 45.33 -5.37 -68.97
N SER A 34 44.00 -5.32 -69.08
CA SER A 34 43.30 -4.20 -69.73
C SER A 34 41.77 -4.25 -69.55
N LYS A 35 41.18 -3.05 -69.63
CA LYS A 35 39.80 -2.66 -69.33
C LYS A 35 38.74 -3.41 -70.16
N GLY A 36 37.65 -3.82 -69.50
CA GLY A 36 36.39 -4.19 -70.14
C GLY A 36 35.26 -4.43 -69.12
N LYS A 37 34.21 -3.60 -69.16
CA LYS A 37 33.00 -3.71 -68.32
C LYS A 37 32.12 -4.89 -68.80
N GLY A 38 31.78 -5.79 -67.89
CA GLY A 38 30.82 -6.92 -67.96
C GLY A 38 30.82 -7.62 -66.58
N PRO A 39 29.71 -8.21 -66.10
CA PRO A 39 29.41 -8.28 -64.67
C PRO A 39 30.39 -9.19 -63.91
N VAL A 40 31.06 -8.62 -62.91
CA VAL A 40 31.98 -9.32 -62.02
C VAL A 40 31.17 -10.03 -60.93
N SER A 41 31.20 -11.36 -60.99
CA SER A 41 31.15 -12.34 -59.88
C SER A 41 30.18 -12.15 -58.71
N SER A 42 29.19 -13.04 -58.61
CA SER A 42 28.44 -13.33 -57.37
C SER A 42 29.29 -14.02 -56.29
N HIS A 43 30.49 -14.50 -56.61
CA HIS A 43 31.39 -15.21 -55.68
C HIS A 43 32.34 -14.31 -54.87
N LEU A 44 32.45 -13.01 -55.18
CA LEU A 44 33.32 -12.06 -54.44
C LEU A 44 32.58 -11.28 -53.35
N LEU A 45 31.25 -11.23 -53.38
CA LEU A 45 30.44 -10.39 -52.48
C LEU A 45 30.72 -10.62 -50.98
N PRO A 46 30.86 -11.87 -50.47
CA PRO A 46 31.20 -12.10 -49.07
C PRO A 46 32.63 -11.64 -48.70
N TRP A 47 33.59 -11.78 -49.62
CA TRP A 47 34.97 -11.34 -49.40
C TRP A 47 35.08 -9.82 -49.38
N ASP A 48 34.40 -9.14 -50.31
CA ASP A 48 34.38 -7.68 -50.37
C ASP A 48 33.76 -7.08 -49.10
N LEU A 49 32.63 -7.64 -48.65
CA LEU A 49 31.98 -7.28 -47.38
C LEU A 49 32.88 -7.50 -46.15
N PHE A 50 33.65 -8.59 -46.14
CA PHE A 50 34.59 -8.86 -45.05
C PHE A 50 35.70 -7.81 -45.01
N CYS A 51 36.33 -7.53 -46.16
CA CYS A 51 37.40 -6.54 -46.30
C CYS A 51 36.94 -5.13 -45.90
N GLU A 52 35.72 -4.72 -46.27
CA GLU A 52 35.15 -3.43 -45.89
C GLU A 52 34.96 -3.26 -44.36
N ASN A 53 34.75 -4.35 -43.63
CA ASN A 53 34.42 -4.31 -42.21
C ASN A 53 35.61 -4.61 -41.27
N VAL A 54 36.61 -5.36 -41.73
CA VAL A 54 37.76 -5.80 -40.89
C VAL A 54 38.87 -4.75 -40.77
N GLY A 55 38.91 -3.75 -41.66
CA GLY A 55 39.86 -2.64 -41.58
C GLY A 55 41.28 -2.97 -42.06
N GLN A 56 42.29 -2.25 -41.55
CA GLN A 56 43.68 -2.28 -42.07
C GLN A 56 44.50 -3.50 -41.59
N SER A 57 43.92 -4.37 -40.76
CA SER A 57 44.60 -5.56 -40.21
C SER A 57 45.07 -6.55 -41.28
N LEU A 58 44.43 -6.56 -42.46
CA LEU A 58 44.80 -7.41 -43.59
C LEU A 58 46.05 -6.95 -44.35
N ASP A 59 46.45 -5.68 -44.21
CA ASP A 59 47.62 -5.12 -44.93
C ASP A 59 48.96 -5.53 -44.29
N SER A 60 48.91 -6.13 -43.10
CA SER A 60 50.08 -6.29 -42.22
C SER A 60 50.74 -7.68 -42.30
N SER A 61 50.05 -8.72 -42.79
CA SER A 61 50.56 -10.10 -42.73
C SER A 61 49.88 -11.05 -43.73
N SER A 62 50.68 -11.77 -44.53
CA SER A 62 50.19 -12.81 -45.44
C SER A 62 49.54 -14.00 -44.72
N ALA A 63 49.92 -14.27 -43.47
CA ALA A 63 49.31 -15.32 -42.66
C ALA A 63 47.87 -14.96 -42.25
N LEU A 64 47.61 -13.69 -41.89
CA LEU A 64 46.27 -13.21 -41.56
C LEU A 64 45.36 -13.23 -42.79
N GLN A 65 45.88 -12.88 -43.97
CA GLN A 65 45.13 -12.96 -45.24
C GLN A 65 44.69 -14.41 -45.54
N GLN A 66 45.55 -15.41 -45.34
CA GLN A 66 45.16 -16.80 -45.55
C GLN A 66 44.08 -17.26 -44.57
N MET A 67 44.17 -16.84 -43.31
CA MET A 67 43.16 -17.16 -42.30
C MET A 67 41.83 -16.47 -42.57
N ALA A 68 41.85 -15.22 -43.03
CA ALA A 68 40.66 -14.48 -43.45
C ALA A 68 39.91 -15.20 -44.57
N ILE A 69 40.62 -15.67 -45.60
CA ILE A 69 40.01 -16.42 -46.71
C ILE A 69 39.34 -17.69 -46.19
N GLN A 70 39.96 -18.39 -45.24
CA GLN A 70 39.37 -19.59 -44.66
C GLN A 70 38.13 -19.23 -43.83
N LEU A 71 38.19 -18.23 -42.96
CA LEU A 71 37.06 -17.77 -42.15
C LEU A 71 35.83 -17.41 -43.00
N VAL A 72 36.03 -16.67 -44.10
CA VAL A 72 34.93 -16.30 -45.00
C VAL A 72 34.30 -17.54 -45.68
N LYS A 73 35.11 -18.57 -45.98
CA LYS A 73 34.61 -19.85 -46.51
C LYS A 73 33.79 -20.62 -45.47
N GLU A 74 34.26 -20.68 -44.22
CA GLU A 74 33.54 -21.33 -43.10
C GLU A 74 32.21 -20.61 -42.76
N CYS A 75 32.02 -19.36 -43.21
CA CYS A 75 30.71 -18.69 -43.10
C CYS A 75 29.68 -19.16 -44.13
N HIS A 76 30.01 -20.07 -45.07
CA HIS A 76 29.11 -20.66 -46.05
C HIS A 76 28.22 -19.65 -46.80
N SER A 77 28.79 -18.52 -47.19
CA SER A 77 28.08 -17.40 -47.87
C SER A 77 26.99 -16.69 -47.04
N HIS A 78 26.97 -16.89 -45.72
CA HIS A 78 26.06 -16.20 -44.81
C HIS A 78 26.50 -14.75 -44.56
N LEU A 79 25.94 -13.80 -45.31
CA LEU A 79 26.40 -12.40 -45.32
C LEU A 79 26.42 -11.71 -43.94
N LEU A 80 25.40 -11.96 -43.09
CA LEU A 80 25.36 -11.36 -41.74
C LEU A 80 26.46 -11.91 -40.83
N ALA A 81 26.73 -13.21 -40.88
CA ALA A 81 27.80 -13.86 -40.11
C ALA A 81 29.17 -13.33 -40.55
N VAL A 82 29.35 -13.12 -41.86
CA VAL A 82 30.57 -12.50 -42.41
C VAL A 82 30.79 -11.09 -41.87
N ILE A 83 29.75 -10.24 -41.84
CA ILE A 83 29.86 -8.87 -41.31
C ILE A 83 30.17 -8.89 -39.80
N LEU A 84 29.43 -9.68 -39.03
CA LEU A 84 29.64 -9.82 -37.58
C LEU A 84 31.07 -10.28 -37.27
N LEU A 85 31.54 -11.31 -37.98
CA LEU A 85 32.88 -11.86 -37.83
C LEU A 85 33.96 -10.82 -38.21
N ALA A 86 33.79 -10.14 -39.35
CA ALA A 86 34.72 -9.10 -39.80
C ALA A 86 34.85 -7.97 -38.77
N ARG A 87 33.72 -7.51 -38.21
CA ARG A 87 33.72 -6.46 -37.18
C ARG A 87 34.32 -6.92 -35.86
N THR A 88 34.16 -8.19 -35.51
CA THR A 88 34.78 -8.79 -34.32
C THR A 88 36.31 -8.83 -34.43
N LEU A 89 36.83 -8.97 -35.66
CA LEU A 89 38.25 -9.02 -35.97
C LEU A 89 38.81 -7.66 -36.42
N LYS A 90 38.02 -6.60 -36.32
CA LYS A 90 38.38 -5.29 -36.81
C LYS A 90 39.64 -4.78 -36.12
N ASP A 91 40.65 -4.44 -36.92
CA ASP A 91 41.96 -3.91 -36.47
C ASP A 91 42.73 -4.86 -35.51
N VAL A 92 42.33 -6.13 -35.40
CA VAL A 92 43.01 -7.14 -34.57
C VAL A 92 44.24 -7.68 -35.30
N THR A 93 45.44 -7.41 -34.77
CA THR A 93 46.72 -7.87 -35.33
C THR A 93 47.25 -9.16 -34.69
N ASP A 94 46.67 -9.60 -33.57
CA ASP A 94 47.07 -10.81 -32.85
C ASP A 94 46.56 -12.07 -33.57
N VAL A 95 47.50 -12.82 -34.15
CA VAL A 95 47.25 -14.09 -34.88
C VAL A 95 46.55 -15.13 -34.02
N SER A 96 46.72 -15.12 -32.69
CA SER A 96 46.09 -16.10 -31.80
C SER A 96 44.56 -15.97 -31.76
N VAL A 97 44.04 -14.74 -31.83
CA VAL A 97 42.59 -14.44 -31.88
C VAL A 97 41.97 -14.96 -33.18
N TRP A 98 42.66 -14.77 -34.30
CA TRP A 98 42.25 -15.30 -35.60
C TRP A 98 42.25 -16.84 -35.62
N LYS A 99 43.21 -17.48 -34.94
CA LYS A 99 43.28 -18.95 -34.85
C LYS A 99 42.12 -19.49 -34.02
N LEU A 100 41.80 -18.83 -32.90
CA LEU A 100 40.67 -19.18 -32.06
C LEU A 100 39.35 -19.06 -32.83
N ALA A 101 39.15 -17.95 -33.57
CA ALA A 101 37.99 -17.75 -34.42
C ALA A 101 37.85 -18.87 -35.46
N LEU A 102 38.94 -19.23 -36.12
CA LEU A 102 38.95 -20.28 -37.13
C LEU A 102 38.68 -21.66 -36.51
N GLN A 103 39.23 -21.95 -35.33
CA GLN A 103 38.99 -23.20 -34.61
C GLN A 103 37.52 -23.36 -34.21
N LYS A 104 36.89 -22.29 -33.70
CA LYS A 104 35.46 -22.29 -33.32
C LYS A 104 34.53 -22.42 -34.53
N LEU A 105 34.89 -21.87 -35.68
CA LEU A 105 34.11 -21.97 -36.92
C LEU A 105 34.31 -23.32 -37.64
N SER A 106 35.51 -23.90 -37.59
CA SER A 106 35.83 -25.17 -38.28
C SER A 106 35.39 -26.43 -37.54
N SER A 107 34.97 -26.35 -36.27
CA SER A 107 34.37 -27.49 -35.55
C SER A 107 32.97 -27.88 -36.05
N THR A 108 32.45 -27.21 -37.07
CA THR A 108 31.10 -27.36 -37.65
C THR A 108 30.97 -28.44 -38.72
N ALA A 109 32.04 -29.18 -39.02
CA ALA A 109 32.18 -30.02 -40.21
C ALA A 109 31.19 -31.21 -40.37
N MET A 110 30.16 -31.37 -39.52
CA MET A 110 29.20 -32.49 -39.62
C MET A 110 27.71 -32.12 -39.56
N GLU A 111 27.31 -30.85 -39.38
CA GLU A 111 25.88 -30.49 -39.23
C GLU A 111 25.52 -29.24 -40.07
N GLU A 112 24.66 -29.40 -41.09
CA GLU A 112 24.25 -28.33 -42.01
C GLU A 112 23.16 -27.42 -41.39
N GLY A 113 23.41 -26.10 -41.31
CA GLY A 113 22.37 -25.10 -40.98
C GLY A 113 22.88 -23.67 -40.76
N SER A 114 22.18 -22.66 -41.31
CA SER A 114 22.55 -21.23 -41.19
C SER A 114 22.59 -20.72 -39.75
N SER A 115 21.73 -21.25 -38.87
CA SER A 115 21.66 -20.87 -37.46
C SER A 115 22.89 -21.29 -36.64
N LEU A 116 23.59 -22.37 -37.01
CA LEU A 116 24.81 -22.83 -36.34
C LEU A 116 26.02 -21.93 -36.66
N VAL A 117 26.15 -21.49 -37.91
CA VAL A 117 27.18 -20.53 -38.31
C VAL A 117 27.01 -19.23 -37.53
N MET A 118 25.77 -18.72 -37.46
CA MET A 118 25.45 -17.54 -36.65
C MET A 118 25.74 -17.74 -35.16
N LYS A 119 25.43 -18.92 -34.60
CA LYS A 119 25.75 -19.26 -33.21
C LYS A 119 27.24 -19.12 -32.92
N HIS A 120 28.12 -19.72 -33.73
CA HIS A 120 29.56 -19.68 -33.47
C HIS A 120 30.17 -18.29 -33.67
N VAL A 121 29.68 -17.51 -34.65
CA VAL A 121 30.11 -16.11 -34.81
C VAL A 121 29.66 -15.27 -33.62
N LEU A 122 28.41 -15.42 -33.19
CA LEU A 122 27.89 -14.70 -32.02
C LEU A 122 28.57 -15.16 -30.72
N GLU A 123 29.02 -16.40 -30.62
CA GLU A 123 29.79 -16.92 -29.49
C GLU A 123 31.13 -16.17 -29.33
N LEU A 124 31.81 -15.88 -30.44
CA LEU A 124 33.05 -15.07 -30.41
C LEU A 124 32.78 -13.66 -29.87
N ILE A 125 31.68 -13.03 -30.30
CA ILE A 125 31.28 -11.70 -29.82
C ILE A 125 30.89 -11.78 -28.35
N TRP A 126 30.08 -12.78 -27.98
CA TRP A 126 29.59 -13.00 -26.63
C TRP A 126 30.72 -13.17 -25.63
N ASP A 127 31.74 -13.96 -25.96
CA ASP A 127 32.89 -14.20 -25.08
C ASP A 127 33.71 -12.94 -24.80
N GLN A 128 33.72 -11.98 -25.72
CA GLN A 128 34.40 -10.69 -25.54
C GLN A 128 33.61 -9.71 -24.66
N LYS A 129 32.30 -9.93 -24.46
CA LYS A 129 31.45 -9.02 -23.68
C LYS A 129 31.54 -9.30 -22.18
N ASP A 130 31.61 -8.22 -21.41
CA ASP A 130 31.46 -8.29 -19.97
C ASP A 130 30.03 -8.68 -19.58
N LEU A 131 29.83 -9.04 -18.32
CA LEU A 131 28.51 -9.54 -17.91
C LEU A 131 27.43 -8.45 -17.93
N LYS A 132 27.79 -7.19 -17.67
CA LYS A 132 26.85 -6.05 -17.78
C LYS A 132 26.31 -5.95 -19.21
N THR A 133 27.19 -5.95 -20.21
CA THR A 133 26.81 -5.92 -21.63
C THR A 133 25.98 -7.14 -22.01
N LYS A 134 26.30 -8.33 -21.50
CA LYS A 134 25.50 -9.56 -21.71
C LYS A 134 24.05 -9.42 -21.21
N TYR A 135 23.83 -8.79 -20.06
CA TYR A 135 22.48 -8.50 -19.58
C TYR A 135 21.76 -7.43 -20.41
N CYS A 136 22.46 -6.39 -20.89
CA CYS A 136 21.89 -5.43 -21.85
C CYS A 136 21.45 -6.13 -23.14
N ILE A 137 22.24 -7.09 -23.64
CA ILE A 137 21.86 -7.94 -24.79
C ILE A 137 20.63 -8.80 -24.47
N GLN A 138 20.55 -9.39 -23.27
CA GLN A 138 19.35 -10.12 -22.82
C GLN A 138 18.10 -9.22 -22.83
N TYR A 139 18.22 -7.97 -22.36
CA TYR A 139 17.11 -7.01 -22.40
C TYR A 139 16.67 -6.72 -23.84
N CYS A 140 17.62 -6.47 -24.75
CA CYS A 140 17.33 -6.24 -26.17
C CYS A 140 16.67 -7.44 -26.87
N THR A 141 17.00 -8.66 -26.44
CA THR A 141 16.47 -9.89 -27.03
C THR A 141 15.11 -10.31 -26.47
N SER A 142 14.79 -9.97 -25.22
CA SER A 142 13.58 -10.45 -24.54
C SER A 142 12.50 -9.39 -24.32
N ARG A 143 12.87 -8.21 -23.82
CA ARG A 143 11.93 -7.22 -23.28
C ARG A 143 11.77 -5.96 -24.13
N TRP A 144 12.81 -5.59 -24.88
CA TRP A 144 12.81 -4.35 -25.63
C TRP A 144 11.95 -4.44 -26.90
N LYS A 145 10.99 -3.51 -27.03
CA LYS A 145 10.18 -3.33 -28.24
C LYS A 145 11.03 -2.58 -29.27
N GLN A 146 11.52 -3.30 -30.28
CA GLN A 146 12.35 -2.73 -31.35
C GLN A 146 11.67 -1.53 -32.04
N GLY A 147 12.46 -0.53 -32.45
CA GLY A 147 11.95 0.65 -33.15
C GLY A 147 11.45 1.79 -32.26
N ARG A 148 11.69 1.73 -30.95
CA ARG A 148 11.59 2.87 -30.00
C ARG A 148 12.93 3.63 -29.88
N ASP A 149 12.93 4.63 -29.01
CA ASP A 149 14.09 5.40 -28.56
C ASP A 149 15.18 4.52 -27.95
N SER A 150 16.31 5.14 -27.61
CA SER A 150 17.49 4.49 -27.02
C SER A 150 17.11 3.61 -25.82
N PRO A 151 17.58 2.35 -25.71
CA PRO A 151 17.28 1.47 -24.59
C PRO A 151 17.99 1.87 -23.28
N VAL A 152 18.78 2.94 -23.30
CA VAL A 152 19.66 3.33 -22.18
C VAL A 152 18.86 3.75 -20.97
N SER A 153 17.80 4.54 -21.14
CA SER A 153 16.94 4.94 -20.01
C SER A 153 16.27 3.74 -19.36
N GLU A 154 15.82 2.74 -20.15
CA GLU A 154 15.29 1.51 -19.59
C GLU A 154 16.35 0.62 -18.94
N TRP A 155 17.59 0.63 -19.43
CA TRP A 155 18.69 -0.08 -18.75
C TRP A 155 19.02 0.54 -17.40
N VAL A 156 19.00 1.87 -17.29
CA VAL A 156 19.23 2.59 -16.03
C VAL A 156 18.09 2.32 -15.04
N SER A 157 16.83 2.46 -15.48
CA SER A 157 15.66 2.19 -14.61
C SER A 157 15.54 0.71 -14.20
N SER A 158 15.96 -0.22 -15.07
CA SER A 158 16.07 -1.65 -14.73
C SER A 158 17.35 -1.99 -13.94
N TYR A 159 18.12 -0.97 -13.56
CA TYR A 159 19.41 -1.04 -12.89
C TYR A 159 20.47 -1.86 -13.62
N LEU A 160 20.30 -2.25 -14.89
CA LEU A 160 21.27 -3.06 -15.64
C LEU A 160 22.63 -2.36 -15.74
N VAL A 161 22.60 -1.04 -15.93
CA VAL A 161 23.75 -0.12 -15.91
C VAL A 161 23.54 0.93 -14.82
N GLU A 162 24.63 1.52 -14.31
CA GLU A 162 24.59 2.44 -13.17
C GLU A 162 24.35 3.89 -13.60
N THR A 163 24.78 4.27 -14.79
CA THR A 163 24.68 5.64 -15.30
C THR A 163 24.30 5.64 -16.78
N GLU A 164 23.67 6.73 -17.24
CA GLU A 164 23.39 6.91 -18.66
C GLU A 164 24.67 6.93 -19.50
N ALA A 165 25.75 7.54 -19.00
CA ALA A 165 27.03 7.57 -19.69
C ALA A 165 27.62 6.16 -19.91
N GLU A 166 27.49 5.28 -18.91
CA GLU A 166 27.86 3.86 -19.04
C GLU A 166 26.96 3.14 -20.05
N GLY A 167 25.64 3.35 -19.96
CA GLY A 167 24.67 2.80 -20.90
C GLY A 167 24.93 3.22 -22.34
N GLU A 168 25.23 4.49 -22.59
CA GLU A 168 25.62 5.02 -23.91
C GLU A 168 26.93 4.42 -24.41
N GLY A 169 27.88 4.16 -23.50
CA GLY A 169 29.10 3.42 -23.83
C GLY A 169 28.81 2.00 -24.34
N ILE A 170 27.95 1.27 -23.63
CA ILE A 170 27.52 -0.09 -24.02
C ILE A 170 26.73 -0.05 -25.32
N LEU A 171 25.82 0.91 -25.50
CA LEU A 171 25.03 1.05 -26.73
C LEU A 171 25.96 1.26 -27.95
N LYS A 172 26.96 2.13 -27.83
CA LYS A 172 27.97 2.35 -28.89
C LYS A 172 28.77 1.10 -29.21
N ASP A 173 29.15 0.32 -28.20
CA ASP A 173 29.84 -0.96 -28.38
C ASP A 173 28.97 -1.99 -29.13
N LEU A 174 27.68 -2.10 -28.78
CA LEU A 174 26.75 -3.00 -29.47
C LEU A 174 26.53 -2.60 -30.94
N ILE A 175 26.50 -1.30 -31.23
CA ILE A 175 26.41 -0.77 -32.60
C ILE A 175 27.72 -1.01 -33.36
N GLY A 176 28.86 -0.77 -32.71
CA GLY A 176 30.19 -1.04 -33.27
C GLY A 176 30.34 -2.51 -33.67
N SER A 177 29.87 -3.42 -32.80
CA SER A 177 29.86 -4.87 -32.98
C SER A 177 28.80 -5.38 -33.98
N TYR A 178 27.97 -4.49 -34.54
CA TYR A 178 26.88 -4.82 -35.46
C TYR A 178 25.79 -5.74 -34.86
N LEU A 179 25.68 -5.79 -33.53
CA LEU A 179 24.58 -6.46 -32.83
C LEU A 179 23.30 -5.59 -32.86
N LEU A 180 23.49 -4.26 -32.86
CA LEU A 180 22.43 -3.28 -33.05
C LEU A 180 22.73 -2.39 -34.27
N GLU A 181 21.69 -2.10 -35.03
CA GLU A 181 21.72 -1.14 -36.13
C GLU A 181 21.02 0.14 -35.71
N ASN A 182 21.62 1.27 -36.09
CA ASN A 182 21.05 2.60 -35.89
C ASN A 182 20.52 3.11 -37.24
N VAL A 183 19.22 3.40 -37.30
CA VAL A 183 18.56 4.06 -38.43
C VAL A 183 17.83 5.31 -37.92
N GLY A 184 18.58 6.42 -37.81
CA GLY A 184 18.05 7.69 -37.31
C GLY A 184 17.89 7.69 -35.77
N PRO A 185 16.70 7.95 -35.21
CA PRO A 185 16.48 7.84 -33.77
C PRO A 185 16.16 6.40 -33.32
N ARG A 186 16.01 5.46 -34.26
CA ARG A 186 15.53 4.10 -33.97
C ARG A 186 16.67 3.09 -34.05
N PHE A 187 16.67 2.20 -33.06
CA PHE A 187 17.62 1.10 -32.96
C PHE A 187 16.93 -0.23 -33.27
N PHE A 188 17.63 -1.16 -33.92
CA PHE A 188 17.08 -2.47 -34.30
C PHE A 188 18.12 -3.58 -34.15
N MET A 189 17.68 -4.77 -33.74
CA MET A 189 18.48 -6.00 -33.77
C MET A 189 17.89 -6.91 -34.83
N ARG A 190 18.71 -7.42 -35.76
CA ARG A 190 18.22 -8.34 -36.80
C ARG A 190 17.53 -9.55 -36.19
N LYS A 191 16.43 -9.99 -36.83
CA LYS A 191 15.59 -11.08 -36.32
C LYS A 191 16.39 -12.36 -36.06
N GLU A 192 17.28 -12.73 -36.98
CA GLU A 192 18.13 -13.91 -36.82
C GLU A 192 19.11 -13.78 -35.65
N THR A 193 19.83 -12.65 -35.54
CA THR A 193 20.70 -12.34 -34.40
C THR A 193 19.93 -12.42 -33.08
N LYS A 194 18.72 -11.84 -33.03
CA LYS A 194 17.85 -11.87 -31.85
C LYS A 194 17.47 -13.29 -31.44
N VAL A 195 17.06 -14.13 -32.40
CA VAL A 195 16.65 -15.52 -32.15
C VAL A 195 17.83 -16.35 -31.65
N VAL A 196 18.98 -16.29 -32.33
CA VAL A 196 20.16 -17.08 -31.95
C VAL A 196 20.72 -16.63 -30.61
N LEU A 197 20.81 -15.32 -30.35
CA LEU A 197 21.21 -14.81 -29.02
C LEU A 197 20.25 -15.28 -27.93
N ASN A 198 18.95 -15.21 -28.18
CA ASN A 198 17.95 -15.63 -27.20
C ASN A 198 18.00 -17.13 -26.90
N GLU A 199 18.07 -17.96 -27.94
CA GLU A 199 18.01 -19.41 -27.81
C GLU A 199 19.27 -20.01 -27.17
N TYR A 200 20.46 -19.55 -27.59
CA TYR A 200 21.73 -20.18 -27.22
C TYR A 200 22.50 -19.47 -26.10
N PHE A 201 22.23 -18.19 -25.83
CA PHE A 201 23.07 -17.38 -24.93
C PHE A 201 22.27 -16.75 -23.80
N THR A 202 21.25 -15.94 -24.11
CA THR A 202 20.60 -15.11 -23.10
C THR A 202 19.53 -15.85 -22.30
N SER A 203 18.97 -16.95 -22.79
CA SER A 203 18.06 -17.83 -22.04
C SER A 203 18.71 -18.50 -20.83
N TYR A 204 20.03 -18.70 -20.86
CA TYR A 204 20.81 -19.34 -19.81
C TYR A 204 21.44 -18.34 -18.82
N LEU A 205 21.34 -17.02 -19.09
CA LEU A 205 21.84 -16.02 -18.16
C LEU A 205 21.03 -16.07 -16.85
N PRO A 206 21.69 -16.14 -15.69
CA PRO A 206 20.99 -16.08 -14.41
C PRO A 206 20.15 -14.80 -14.34
N SER A 207 18.90 -14.89 -13.92
CA SER A 207 18.07 -13.69 -13.79
C SER A 207 18.71 -12.71 -12.80
N PRO A 208 18.76 -11.39 -13.11
CA PRO A 208 19.23 -10.39 -12.16
C PRO A 208 18.25 -10.19 -10.98
N SER A 209 17.05 -10.77 -11.06
CA SER A 209 16.08 -10.84 -9.98
C SER A 209 15.61 -12.27 -9.72
N ILE A 210 15.53 -12.66 -8.46
CA ILE A 210 14.97 -13.94 -8.00
C ILE A 210 13.62 -13.65 -7.38
N ARG A 211 12.53 -14.11 -8.00
CA ARG A 211 11.16 -13.94 -7.48
C ARG A 211 10.57 -15.30 -7.13
N LEU A 212 10.67 -15.68 -5.87
CA LEU A 212 10.26 -17.00 -5.37
C LEU A 212 9.43 -16.87 -4.08
N GLY A 213 8.62 -15.81 -3.98
CA GLY A 213 7.69 -15.61 -2.87
C GLY A 213 6.47 -16.53 -2.94
N GLY A 214 5.93 -16.93 -1.80
CA GLY A 214 4.68 -17.72 -1.72
C GLY A 214 4.78 -19.18 -2.16
N LEU A 215 6.00 -19.70 -2.39
CA LEU A 215 6.21 -21.04 -2.96
C LEU A 215 6.38 -22.14 -1.90
N GLY A 216 6.34 -21.78 -0.61
CA GLY A 216 6.54 -22.72 0.49
C GLY A 216 7.95 -23.30 0.56
N LEU A 217 8.96 -22.55 0.12
CA LEU A 217 10.36 -22.96 0.15
C LEU A 217 10.86 -23.16 1.58
N ILE A 218 11.61 -24.24 1.80
CA ILE A 218 12.23 -24.56 3.10
C ILE A 218 13.72 -24.19 3.11
N LYS A 219 14.33 -24.09 1.92
CA LYS A 219 15.75 -23.75 1.74
C LYS A 219 15.91 -22.59 0.79
N THR A 220 16.94 -21.78 1.02
CA THR A 220 17.29 -20.67 0.14
C THR A 220 17.79 -21.16 -1.23
N PRO A 221 17.45 -20.48 -2.33
CA PRO A 221 17.99 -20.79 -3.65
C PRO A 221 19.48 -20.45 -3.74
N THR A 222 20.14 -20.98 -4.76
CA THR A 222 21.50 -20.55 -5.13
C THR A 222 21.44 -19.14 -5.70
N VAL A 223 22.21 -18.22 -5.12
CA VAL A 223 22.25 -16.81 -5.54
C VAL A 223 23.52 -16.53 -6.32
N GLY A 224 23.39 -15.88 -7.49
CA GLY A 224 24.53 -15.41 -8.28
C GLY A 224 25.02 -14.03 -7.80
N SER A 225 26.30 -13.73 -8.01
CA SER A 225 26.94 -12.48 -7.56
C SER A 225 26.37 -11.19 -8.17
N TYR A 226 25.63 -11.31 -9.28
CA TYR A 226 25.03 -10.19 -10.02
C TYR A 226 23.54 -9.99 -9.73
N THR A 227 22.99 -10.77 -8.80
CA THR A 227 21.58 -10.65 -8.39
C THR A 227 21.36 -9.31 -7.68
N LYS A 228 20.40 -8.52 -8.16
CA LYS A 228 20.06 -7.18 -7.65
C LYS A 228 18.82 -7.20 -6.76
N GLU A 229 17.91 -8.13 -6.98
CA GLU A 229 16.67 -8.23 -6.21
C GLU A 229 16.38 -9.69 -5.86
N ILE A 230 16.05 -9.96 -4.60
CA ILE A 230 15.65 -11.28 -4.12
C ILE A 230 14.35 -11.15 -3.34
N GLU A 231 13.32 -11.83 -3.84
CA GLU A 231 12.01 -11.94 -3.21
C GLU A 231 11.80 -13.39 -2.76
N LEU A 232 11.82 -13.59 -1.45
CA LEU A 232 11.66 -14.88 -0.77
C LEU A 232 10.59 -14.81 0.33
N TYR A 233 9.70 -13.83 0.25
CA TYR A 233 8.60 -13.63 1.19
C TYR A 233 7.57 -14.78 1.16
N ASP A 234 6.77 -14.92 2.21
CA ASP A 234 5.70 -15.93 2.30
C ASP A 234 6.20 -17.38 2.03
N ASN A 235 7.33 -17.75 2.62
CA ASN A 235 7.92 -19.09 2.51
C ASN A 235 8.03 -19.75 3.90
N LYS A 236 8.73 -20.89 3.97
CA LYS A 236 8.97 -21.68 5.19
C LYS A 236 10.46 -21.80 5.49
N LEU A 237 11.21 -20.75 5.20
CA LEU A 237 12.66 -20.74 5.39
C LEU A 237 12.96 -20.76 6.89
N SER A 238 13.69 -21.77 7.34
CA SER A 238 14.17 -21.86 8.72
C SER A 238 15.64 -21.45 8.88
N GLU A 239 16.41 -21.48 7.80
CA GLU A 239 17.84 -21.21 7.79
C GLU A 239 18.24 -20.35 6.58
N LEU A 240 19.21 -19.46 6.81
CA LEU A 240 19.85 -18.65 5.77
C LEU A 240 21.30 -19.13 5.54
N PRO A 241 21.86 -18.94 4.33
CA PRO A 241 23.25 -19.28 4.04
C PRO A 241 24.21 -18.47 4.92
N ALA A 242 25.32 -19.06 5.36
CA ALA A 242 26.20 -18.40 6.34
C ALA A 242 26.86 -17.09 5.84
N ASN A 243 27.23 -17.02 4.56
CA ASN A 243 27.89 -15.86 3.93
C ASN A 243 27.61 -15.87 2.41
N PRO A 244 26.40 -15.49 1.97
CA PRO A 244 26.07 -15.41 0.56
C PRO A 244 26.87 -14.27 -0.11
N LYS A 245 27.37 -14.51 -1.32
CA LYS A 245 28.15 -13.54 -2.11
C LYS A 245 27.22 -12.76 -3.03
N CYS A 246 26.75 -11.61 -2.55
CA CYS A 246 25.72 -10.82 -3.21
C CYS A 246 26.09 -9.32 -3.32
N PRO A 247 27.27 -8.98 -3.89
CA PRO A 247 27.78 -7.60 -3.89
C PRO A 247 26.90 -6.61 -4.67
N ALA A 248 26.10 -7.11 -5.62
CA ALA A 248 25.19 -6.30 -6.43
C ALA A 248 23.77 -6.15 -5.84
N LEU A 249 23.48 -6.80 -4.70
CA LEU A 249 22.13 -6.87 -4.16
C LEU A 249 21.65 -5.51 -3.64
N ARG A 250 20.45 -5.10 -4.07
CA ARG A 250 19.80 -3.83 -3.73
C ARG A 250 18.52 -4.01 -2.91
N LYS A 251 17.76 -5.09 -3.15
CA LYS A 251 16.53 -5.39 -2.41
C LYS A 251 16.51 -6.85 -1.96
N LEU A 252 16.18 -7.06 -0.69
CA LEU A 252 16.02 -8.39 -0.10
C LEU A 252 14.73 -8.43 0.72
N TRP A 253 13.78 -9.25 0.28
CA TRP A 253 12.49 -9.45 0.93
C TRP A 253 12.39 -10.89 1.47
N LEU A 254 12.27 -11.00 2.79
CA LEU A 254 12.24 -12.26 3.53
C LEU A 254 11.04 -12.34 4.48
N GLN A 255 10.08 -11.42 4.37
CA GLN A 255 8.95 -11.33 5.29
C GLN A 255 8.08 -12.59 5.29
N ASN A 256 7.38 -12.83 6.41
CA ASN A 256 6.49 -13.98 6.61
C ASN A 256 7.21 -15.35 6.47
N ASN A 257 8.50 -15.41 6.80
CA ASN A 257 9.20 -16.67 7.07
C ASN A 257 9.23 -16.92 8.58
N CYS A 258 8.10 -17.35 9.14
CA CYS A 258 7.91 -17.43 10.60
C CYS A 258 8.88 -18.40 11.29
N ASP A 259 9.41 -19.40 10.58
CA ASP A 259 10.37 -20.37 11.11
C ASP A 259 11.83 -19.85 11.12
N LEU A 260 12.08 -18.66 10.57
CA LEU A 260 13.40 -18.04 10.54
C LEU A 260 13.71 -17.41 11.90
N ILE A 261 14.55 -18.09 12.70
CA ILE A 261 14.87 -17.69 14.08
C ILE A 261 16.21 -16.97 14.21
N GLU A 262 17.16 -17.26 13.32
CA GLU A 262 18.52 -16.72 13.39
C GLU A 262 18.99 -16.24 12.02
N VAL A 263 19.67 -15.08 12.02
CA VAL A 263 20.41 -14.60 10.85
C VAL A 263 21.90 -14.87 11.09
N PRO A 264 22.59 -15.62 10.20
CA PRO A 264 24.00 -15.94 10.39
C PRO A 264 24.89 -14.71 10.55
N GLN A 265 25.95 -14.84 11.36
CA GLN A 265 26.84 -13.72 11.73
C GLN A 265 27.45 -12.97 10.53
N LEU A 266 27.73 -13.68 9.44
CA LEU A 266 28.35 -13.13 8.22
C LEU A 266 27.36 -12.96 7.05
N PHE A 267 26.05 -13.07 7.31
CA PHE A 267 25.03 -13.06 6.26
C PHE A 267 25.08 -11.79 5.40
N PHE A 268 25.26 -10.63 6.03
CA PHE A 268 25.29 -9.32 5.36
C PHE A 268 26.69 -8.87 4.94
N GLU A 269 27.73 -9.70 5.09
CA GLU A 269 29.12 -9.27 4.93
C GLU A 269 29.44 -8.72 3.52
N ASP A 270 28.76 -9.23 2.49
CA ASP A 270 29.00 -8.91 1.07
C ASP A 270 27.74 -8.34 0.38
N MET A 271 27.05 -7.38 1.04
CA MET A 271 25.86 -6.69 0.51
C MET A 271 25.92 -5.15 0.67
N PRO A 272 27.01 -4.46 0.25
CA PRO A 272 27.19 -3.03 0.52
C PRO A 272 26.20 -2.10 -0.20
N LEU A 273 25.56 -2.59 -1.27
CA LEU A 273 24.61 -1.85 -2.11
C LEU A 273 23.15 -2.07 -1.71
N LEU A 274 22.88 -2.83 -0.65
CA LEU A 274 21.51 -3.12 -0.21
C LEU A 274 20.83 -1.82 0.24
N VAL A 275 19.69 -1.51 -0.37
CA VAL A 275 18.89 -0.29 -0.13
C VAL A 275 17.63 -0.63 0.68
N CYS A 276 17.03 -1.79 0.44
CA CYS A 276 15.81 -2.24 1.10
C CYS A 276 15.99 -3.65 1.67
N LEU A 277 15.70 -3.81 2.96
CA LEU A 277 15.68 -5.08 3.66
C LEU A 277 14.35 -5.22 4.41
N ASP A 278 13.63 -6.30 4.14
CA ASP A 278 12.40 -6.65 4.86
C ASP A 278 12.55 -8.03 5.50
N LEU A 279 12.47 -8.06 6.83
CA LEU A 279 12.49 -9.23 7.68
C LEU A 279 11.20 -9.33 8.52
N SER A 280 10.15 -8.59 8.15
CA SER A 280 8.91 -8.52 8.92
C SER A 280 8.25 -9.89 9.10
N HIS A 281 7.58 -10.11 10.23
CA HIS A 281 6.86 -11.35 10.54
C HIS A 281 7.77 -12.60 10.44
N THR A 282 9.02 -12.45 10.87
CA THR A 282 9.95 -13.56 11.12
C THR A 282 10.14 -13.73 12.63
N SER A 283 10.68 -14.88 13.06
CA SER A 283 10.93 -15.14 14.49
C SER A 283 12.36 -14.82 14.90
N ILE A 284 13.01 -13.88 14.23
CA ILE A 284 14.42 -13.55 14.48
C ILE A 284 14.60 -13.03 15.91
N LYS A 285 15.59 -13.59 16.61
CA LYS A 285 15.89 -13.20 18.01
C LYS A 285 16.84 -12.03 18.12
N SER A 286 17.75 -11.90 17.16
CA SER A 286 18.78 -10.88 17.15
C SER A 286 19.28 -10.61 15.73
N LEU A 287 19.93 -9.45 15.56
CA LEU A 287 20.58 -9.05 14.32
C LEU A 287 22.11 -9.24 14.43
N PRO A 288 22.78 -9.75 13.38
CA PRO A 288 24.21 -9.99 13.42
C PRO A 288 25.03 -8.69 13.28
N PRO A 289 26.29 -8.63 13.76
CA PRO A 289 27.18 -7.48 13.61
C PRO A 289 27.42 -7.06 12.15
N SER A 290 27.32 -8.00 11.20
CA SER A 290 27.44 -7.73 9.76
C SER A 290 26.37 -6.77 9.23
N ILE A 291 25.30 -6.46 9.98
CA ILE A 291 24.35 -5.40 9.64
C ILE A 291 25.05 -4.06 9.37
N SER A 292 26.20 -3.80 10.03
CA SER A 292 27.01 -2.59 9.80
C SER A 292 27.59 -2.45 8.39
N ARG A 293 27.57 -3.52 7.58
CA ARG A 293 28.02 -3.52 6.19
C ARG A 293 26.98 -2.96 5.23
N LEU A 294 25.72 -2.85 5.63
CA LEU A 294 24.62 -2.34 4.81
C LEU A 294 24.65 -0.79 4.72
N VAL A 295 25.79 -0.22 4.33
CA VAL A 295 26.06 1.22 4.33
C VAL A 295 25.17 2.03 3.37
N SER A 296 24.47 1.36 2.47
CA SER A 296 23.52 1.95 1.52
C SER A 296 22.06 1.78 1.92
N LEU A 297 21.78 1.14 3.07
CA LEU A 297 20.42 0.80 3.47
C LEU A 297 19.62 2.07 3.77
N GLN A 298 18.44 2.17 3.14
CA GLN A 298 17.50 3.28 3.28
C GLN A 298 16.20 2.83 3.95
N ARG A 299 15.77 1.59 3.73
CA ARG A 299 14.54 1.04 4.31
C ARG A 299 14.83 -0.28 5.00
N PHE A 300 14.45 -0.36 6.26
CA PHE A 300 14.62 -1.57 7.06
C PHE A 300 13.33 -1.87 7.83
N TYR A 301 12.71 -3.00 7.51
CA TYR A 301 11.47 -3.47 8.12
C TYR A 301 11.71 -4.74 8.94
N LEU A 302 11.27 -4.70 10.19
CA LEU A 302 11.34 -5.78 11.18
C LEU A 302 9.98 -5.91 11.90
N ARG A 303 8.91 -5.48 11.24
CA ARG A 303 7.57 -5.41 11.84
C ARG A 303 7.09 -6.80 12.26
N GLY A 304 6.54 -6.94 13.46
CA GLY A 304 6.04 -8.22 13.97
C GLY A 304 7.15 -9.28 14.20
N CYS A 305 8.39 -8.86 14.44
CA CYS A 305 9.45 -9.76 14.92
C CYS A 305 9.37 -9.89 16.45
N GLU A 306 8.41 -10.67 16.94
CA GLU A 306 8.05 -10.76 18.37
C GLU A 306 9.19 -11.27 19.28
N LEU A 307 10.15 -12.03 18.74
CA LEU A 307 11.29 -12.54 19.52
C LEU A 307 12.49 -11.57 19.55
N LEU A 308 12.46 -10.48 18.77
CA LEU A 308 13.53 -9.49 18.73
C LEU A 308 13.41 -8.55 19.93
N ASN A 309 14.30 -8.68 20.89
CA ASN A 309 14.25 -7.95 22.16
C ASN A 309 15.41 -6.96 22.39
N GLU A 310 16.44 -7.00 21.52
CA GLU A 310 17.57 -6.08 21.55
C GLU A 310 18.06 -5.74 20.15
N LEU A 311 18.58 -4.52 19.98
CA LEU A 311 19.28 -4.09 18.77
C LEU A 311 20.79 -4.04 19.01
N PRO A 312 21.62 -4.54 18.08
CA PRO A 312 23.07 -4.44 18.21
C PRO A 312 23.54 -2.99 18.05
N ARG A 313 24.57 -2.59 18.81
CA ARG A 313 25.25 -1.27 18.65
C ARG A 313 25.69 -0.95 17.22
N HIS A 314 25.90 -1.98 16.40
CA HIS A 314 26.30 -1.88 14.99
C HIS A 314 25.24 -1.21 14.10
N ILE A 315 24.01 -1.02 14.58
CA ILE A 315 22.93 -0.35 13.85
C ILE A 315 23.28 1.11 13.51
N GLY A 316 24.09 1.79 14.32
CA GLY A 316 24.51 3.18 14.07
C GLY A 316 25.32 3.39 12.78
N ALA A 317 25.84 2.32 12.18
CA ALA A 317 26.52 2.39 10.89
C ALA A 317 25.58 2.72 9.71
N LEU A 318 24.27 2.53 9.86
CA LEU A 318 23.26 2.69 8.81
C LEU A 318 22.86 4.17 8.59
N ARG A 319 23.85 5.04 8.32
CA ARG A 319 23.65 6.50 8.28
C ARG A 319 22.71 7.01 7.19
N LYS A 320 22.44 6.20 6.16
CA LYS A 320 21.50 6.48 5.07
C LYS A 320 20.09 5.94 5.33
N LEU A 321 19.84 5.33 6.49
CA LEU A 321 18.54 4.76 6.82
C LEU A 321 17.52 5.89 6.98
N GLU A 322 16.46 5.84 6.17
CA GLU A 322 15.37 6.82 6.13
C GLU A 322 14.11 6.28 6.81
N VAL A 323 13.84 4.98 6.63
CA VAL A 323 12.69 4.28 7.21
C VAL A 323 13.19 3.12 8.05
N PHE A 324 12.84 3.13 9.33
CA PHE A 324 13.14 2.04 10.26
C PHE A 324 11.90 1.64 11.04
N ASP A 325 11.38 0.45 10.74
CA ASP A 325 10.13 -0.06 11.30
C ASP A 325 10.38 -1.30 12.18
N LEU A 326 10.14 -1.13 13.47
CA LEU A 326 10.26 -2.12 14.53
C LEU A 326 8.92 -2.31 15.27
N GLU A 327 7.78 -1.93 14.67
CA GLU A 327 6.46 -2.12 15.28
C GLU A 327 6.18 -3.61 15.53
N GLY A 328 5.65 -3.96 16.70
CA GLY A 328 5.38 -5.37 17.08
C GLY A 328 6.63 -6.18 17.41
N THR A 329 7.73 -5.52 17.78
CA THR A 329 8.90 -6.16 18.41
C THR A 329 8.81 -6.03 19.93
N GLU A 330 9.65 -6.78 20.66
CA GLU A 330 9.69 -6.79 22.12
C GLU A 330 10.96 -6.09 22.65
N ILE A 331 11.37 -4.99 21.99
CA ILE A 331 12.61 -4.27 22.32
C ILE A 331 12.54 -3.68 23.73
N MET A 332 13.54 -4.00 24.54
CA MET A 332 13.61 -3.48 25.92
C MET A 332 14.36 -2.14 26.01
N TYR A 333 15.42 -1.97 25.22
CA TYR A 333 16.25 -0.77 25.21
C TYR A 333 16.77 -0.47 23.80
N LEU A 334 16.86 0.82 23.47
CA LEU A 334 17.52 1.28 22.25
C LEU A 334 18.99 1.57 22.52
N PRO A 335 19.94 1.09 21.69
CA PRO A 335 21.35 1.43 21.84
C PRO A 335 21.56 2.92 21.55
N ARG A 336 22.50 3.57 22.25
CA ARG A 336 22.85 4.99 22.01
C ARG A 336 23.24 5.28 20.56
N GLU A 337 23.80 4.28 19.88
CA GLU A 337 24.22 4.35 18.48
C GLU A 337 23.06 4.55 17.51
N ILE A 338 21.80 4.37 17.92
CA ILE A 338 20.64 4.70 17.09
C ILE A 338 20.55 6.20 16.78
N GLY A 339 21.15 7.05 17.62
CA GLY A 339 21.32 8.48 17.35
C GLY A 339 22.27 8.78 16.17
N GLU A 340 22.99 7.80 15.63
CA GLU A 340 23.82 7.95 14.43
C GLU A 340 23.03 7.80 13.12
N LEU A 341 21.73 7.48 13.17
CA LEU A 341 20.86 7.37 12.00
C LEU A 341 20.42 8.77 11.51
N LEU A 342 21.37 9.54 10.99
CA LEU A 342 21.20 10.97 10.67
C LEU A 342 20.18 11.26 9.55
N SER A 343 19.85 10.27 8.72
CA SER A 343 18.91 10.42 7.59
C SER A 343 17.49 9.95 7.93
N LEU A 344 17.23 9.55 9.17
CA LEU A 344 15.98 8.91 9.57
C LEU A 344 14.81 9.91 9.50
N ARG A 345 13.79 9.54 8.72
CA ARG A 345 12.55 10.31 8.52
C ARG A 345 11.34 9.63 9.16
N CYS A 346 11.30 8.31 9.13
CA CYS A 346 10.23 7.51 9.72
C CYS A 346 10.83 6.50 10.70
N PHE A 347 10.45 6.61 11.97
CA PHE A 347 10.87 5.69 13.02
C PHE A 347 9.66 5.12 13.75
N LYS A 348 9.50 3.79 13.71
CA LYS A 348 8.44 3.07 14.42
C LYS A 348 9.06 2.04 15.33
N VAL A 349 8.63 1.98 16.58
CA VAL A 349 9.15 1.02 17.56
C VAL A 349 8.08 0.62 18.57
N SER A 350 8.08 -0.67 18.92
CA SER A 350 7.37 -1.18 20.09
C SER A 350 8.38 -1.45 21.21
N LEU A 351 8.10 -0.91 22.39
CA LEU A 351 8.95 -1.07 23.58
C LEU A 351 8.27 -1.95 24.64
N CYS A 352 9.03 -2.83 25.29
CA CYS A 352 8.55 -3.72 26.34
C CYS A 352 9.17 -3.40 27.70
N GLY A 353 8.32 -3.27 28.72
CA GLY A 353 8.68 -2.88 30.10
C GLY A 353 9.18 -4.01 31.00
N ARG A 354 10.02 -4.95 30.54
CA ARG A 354 10.53 -6.03 31.43
C ARG A 354 11.61 -5.51 32.39
N ALA A 355 11.20 -5.03 33.55
CA ALA A 355 12.10 -4.80 34.67
C ALA A 355 12.57 -6.14 35.28
N ASN A 356 13.81 -6.54 34.99
CA ASN A 356 14.69 -7.33 35.87
C ASN A 356 14.12 -8.65 36.47
N TYR A 357 13.63 -9.57 35.66
CA TYR A 357 13.61 -10.98 36.08
C TYR A 357 14.95 -11.62 35.69
N TYR A 358 15.68 -12.10 36.71
CA TYR A 358 16.99 -12.78 36.63
C TYR A 358 18.23 -11.88 36.52
N GLY A 359 18.65 -11.30 37.66
CA GLY A 359 19.99 -11.50 38.24
C GLY A 359 21.29 -11.23 37.45
N GLU A 360 21.27 -10.83 36.18
CA GLU A 360 22.46 -10.58 35.37
C GLU A 360 22.60 -9.11 34.99
N THR A 361 23.66 -8.51 35.52
CA THR A 361 24.26 -7.21 35.20
C THR A 361 23.32 -6.02 34.97
N LYS A 362 23.17 -5.23 36.03
CA LYS A 362 22.95 -3.77 36.04
C LYS A 362 23.22 -3.08 34.69
N GLN A 363 22.20 -2.94 33.86
CA GLN A 363 22.03 -1.75 33.04
C GLN A 363 20.81 -1.01 33.57
N THR A 364 21.09 -0.08 34.47
CA THR A 364 20.16 0.95 34.94
C THR A 364 19.99 2.01 33.84
N GLY A 365 19.64 1.55 32.63
CA GLY A 365 19.62 2.35 31.42
C GLY A 365 18.22 2.86 31.11
N ILE A 366 18.14 4.15 30.81
CA ILE A 366 17.00 4.82 30.19
C ILE A 366 16.61 4.02 28.93
N ALA A 367 15.32 3.70 28.74
CA ALA A 367 14.86 2.85 27.64
C ALA A 367 15.20 3.46 26.26
N ILE A 368 15.19 4.79 26.19
CA ILE A 368 15.66 5.57 25.06
C ILE A 368 16.73 6.55 25.56
N PRO A 369 18.02 6.33 25.29
CA PRO A 369 19.08 7.21 25.79
C PRO A 369 18.79 8.68 25.47
N THR A 370 18.86 9.56 26.47
CA THR A 370 18.43 10.97 26.40
C THR A 370 19.03 11.75 25.21
N GLU A 371 20.23 11.35 24.77
CA GLU A 371 20.93 11.93 23.64
C GLU A 371 20.34 11.54 22.27
N VAL A 372 19.51 10.50 22.17
CA VAL A 372 19.07 9.89 20.90
C VAL A 372 17.97 10.69 20.20
N LEU A 373 16.99 11.21 20.93
CA LEU A 373 15.81 11.82 20.30
C LEU A 373 16.03 13.26 19.84
N SER A 374 17.02 13.94 20.41
CA SER A 374 17.50 15.23 19.90
C SER A 374 18.33 15.09 18.61
N LEU A 375 18.63 13.87 18.16
CA LEU A 375 19.49 13.56 17.01
C LEU A 375 18.74 13.23 15.71
N PHE A 376 17.40 13.28 15.68
CA PHE A 376 16.65 13.11 14.43
C PHE A 376 16.11 14.46 13.90
N PRO A 377 16.98 15.37 13.41
CA PRO A 377 16.55 16.68 12.91
C PRO A 377 15.67 16.58 11.66
N GLN A 378 15.64 15.42 11.01
CA GLN A 378 14.87 15.15 9.79
C GLN A 378 13.63 14.28 10.05
N LEU A 379 13.29 13.97 11.32
CA LEU A 379 12.18 13.06 11.62
C LEU A 379 10.83 13.69 11.25
N GLU A 380 10.11 13.01 10.36
CA GLU A 380 8.78 13.38 9.88
C GLU A 380 7.70 12.55 10.57
N GLU A 381 7.98 11.27 10.89
CA GLU A 381 7.08 10.35 11.56
C GLU A 381 7.77 9.63 12.73
N LEU A 382 7.15 9.70 13.90
CA LEU A 382 7.53 8.93 15.08
C LEU A 382 6.34 8.11 15.59
N SER A 383 6.53 6.81 15.73
CA SER A 383 5.58 5.91 16.36
C SER A 383 6.25 5.13 17.48
N ILE A 384 5.76 5.32 18.71
CA ILE A 384 6.20 4.53 19.86
C ILE A 384 4.98 3.88 20.49
N ASP A 385 4.88 2.56 20.29
CA ASP A 385 3.95 1.72 21.02
C ASP A 385 4.66 1.10 22.22
N VAL A 386 3.93 0.88 23.30
CA VAL A 386 4.48 0.29 24.52
C VAL A 386 3.57 -0.84 24.93
N SER A 387 4.14 -2.05 24.99
CA SER A 387 3.45 -3.22 25.50
C SER A 387 3.32 -3.07 27.03
N PRO A 388 2.10 -3.04 27.60
CA PRO A 388 1.94 -3.11 29.05
C PRO A 388 2.45 -4.48 29.53
N ASP A 389 3.04 -4.50 30.72
CA ASP A 389 3.77 -5.62 31.31
C ASP A 389 3.08 -7.00 31.08
N GLY A 390 3.91 -8.00 30.75
CA GLY A 390 3.52 -9.27 30.11
C GLY A 390 2.35 -10.05 30.76
N GLU A 391 1.77 -10.94 29.94
CA GLU A 391 0.59 -11.77 30.21
C GLU A 391 0.61 -12.67 31.46
N TYR A 392 1.68 -12.67 32.26
CA TYR A 392 1.84 -13.55 33.42
C TYR A 392 2.56 -12.83 34.56
N ASP A 393 1.82 -12.13 35.41
CA ASP A 393 1.94 -12.21 36.88
C ASP A 393 1.23 -11.05 37.60
N ASP A 394 0.68 -11.40 38.76
CA ASP A 394 -0.14 -10.61 39.70
C ASP A 394 0.60 -9.46 40.42
N VAL A 395 1.64 -8.86 39.81
CA VAL A 395 2.37 -7.71 40.38
C VAL A 395 2.07 -6.43 39.58
N ASN A 396 0.90 -5.86 39.84
CA ASN A 396 0.60 -4.43 39.65
C ASN A 396 1.41 -3.64 40.72
N PRO A 397 1.98 -2.43 40.53
CA PRO A 397 1.31 -1.24 39.98
C PRO A 397 2.21 -0.13 39.34
N ASP A 398 1.66 0.91 38.71
CA ASP A 398 2.39 2.17 38.42
C ASP A 398 3.66 2.09 37.52
N SER A 399 3.53 1.86 36.22
CA SER A 399 4.66 2.01 35.28
C SER A 399 5.09 3.49 35.07
N GLU A 400 5.65 4.13 36.10
CA GLU A 400 6.20 5.49 36.04
C GLU A 400 7.42 5.58 35.11
N TRP A 401 8.04 4.45 34.75
CA TRP A 401 9.22 4.43 33.89
C TRP A 401 8.92 5.10 32.54
N TRP A 402 7.80 4.75 31.91
CA TRP A 402 7.42 5.34 30.63
C TRP A 402 7.00 6.81 30.79
N ASP A 403 6.39 7.20 31.92
CA ASP A 403 6.08 8.62 32.20
C ASP A 403 7.35 9.48 32.34
N ALA A 404 8.44 8.93 32.90
CA ALA A 404 9.72 9.61 33.02
C ALA A 404 10.46 9.71 31.66
N GLU A 405 10.50 8.60 30.91
CA GLU A 405 11.04 8.54 29.55
C GLU A 405 10.31 9.52 28.63
N PHE A 406 8.97 9.48 28.66
CA PHE A 406 8.14 10.28 27.78
C PHE A 406 8.32 11.79 27.97
N LYS A 407 8.55 12.27 29.20
CA LYS A 407 8.89 13.69 29.44
C LYS A 407 10.16 14.10 28.69
N VAL A 408 11.15 13.20 28.62
CA VAL A 408 12.38 13.43 27.87
C VAL A 408 12.09 13.47 26.37
N ILE A 409 11.26 12.54 25.88
CA ILE A 409 10.80 12.51 24.48
C ILE A 409 10.13 13.84 24.11
N LEU A 410 9.15 14.28 24.89
CA LEU A 410 8.42 15.53 24.65
C LEU A 410 9.33 16.75 24.57
N ASN A 411 10.29 16.86 25.49
CA ASN A 411 11.25 17.96 25.48
C ASN A 411 12.12 17.94 24.21
N ALA A 412 12.52 16.75 23.73
CA ALA A 412 13.25 16.61 22.48
C ALA A 412 12.37 16.95 21.26
N LEU A 413 11.13 16.47 21.22
CA LEU A 413 10.18 16.73 20.13
C LEU A 413 9.79 18.20 20.02
N SER A 414 9.77 18.93 21.14
CA SER A 414 9.43 20.36 21.19
C SER A 414 10.40 21.23 20.35
N SER A 415 11.58 20.71 20.00
CA SER A 415 12.57 21.40 19.17
C SER A 415 12.48 21.02 17.67
N SER A 416 11.66 20.04 17.30
CA SER A 416 11.52 19.58 15.91
C SER A 416 10.44 20.37 15.17
N ASN A 417 10.77 20.91 14.00
CA ASN A 417 9.83 21.60 13.12
C ASN A 417 9.37 20.75 11.92
N LYS A 418 9.90 19.53 11.77
CA LYS A 418 9.60 18.64 10.63
C LYS A 418 8.63 17.51 10.98
N LEU A 419 8.37 17.28 12.25
CA LEU A 419 7.51 16.19 12.70
C LEU A 419 6.06 16.46 12.28
N ARG A 420 5.51 15.61 11.41
CA ARG A 420 4.14 15.71 10.88
C ARG A 420 3.23 14.63 11.45
N ILE A 421 3.77 13.45 11.77
CA ILE A 421 3.00 12.30 12.27
C ILE A 421 3.56 11.85 13.61
N LEU A 422 2.69 11.75 14.61
CA LEU A 422 3.09 11.34 15.96
C LEU A 422 2.12 10.33 16.57
N ASN A 423 2.60 9.10 16.79
CA ASN A 423 1.82 8.03 17.39
C ASN A 423 2.45 7.62 18.72
N LEU A 424 1.70 7.76 19.82
CA LEU A 424 2.24 7.59 21.16
C LEU A 424 1.24 6.96 22.12
N TYR A 425 1.76 6.15 23.04
CA TYR A 425 1.07 5.75 24.26
C TYR A 425 1.40 6.70 25.43
N LEU A 426 0.39 7.16 26.16
CA LEU A 426 0.44 8.21 27.18
C LEU A 426 -0.24 7.73 28.47
N PRO A 427 0.48 7.11 29.43
CA PRO A 427 -0.15 6.59 30.65
C PRO A 427 -0.75 7.69 31.51
N SER A 428 -0.01 8.81 31.68
CA SER A 428 -0.43 10.01 32.40
C SER A 428 -1.07 11.03 31.47
N VAL A 429 -2.18 11.62 31.94
CA VAL A 429 -2.91 12.63 31.16
C VAL A 429 -2.27 14.02 31.29
N GLU A 430 -1.51 14.27 32.35
CA GLU A 430 -0.77 15.52 32.56
C GLU A 430 0.25 15.78 31.44
N LEU A 431 0.86 14.72 30.92
CA LEU A 431 1.86 14.79 29.85
C LEU A 431 1.27 15.20 28.50
N SER A 432 -0.01 14.86 28.25
CA SER A 432 -0.71 15.23 27.02
C SER A 432 -0.83 16.76 26.82
N GLN A 433 -0.73 17.56 27.88
CA GLN A 433 -0.86 19.03 27.80
C GLN A 433 0.36 19.71 27.15
N GLN A 434 1.48 19.00 27.03
CA GLN A 434 2.74 19.55 26.50
C GLN A 434 2.86 19.39 24.98
N ILE A 435 1.91 18.68 24.33
CA ILE A 435 1.94 18.40 22.89
C ILE A 435 1.29 19.55 22.12
N MET A 436 1.95 19.98 21.04
CA MET A 436 1.45 21.01 20.12
C MET A 436 0.64 20.38 18.97
N TYR A 437 -0.61 19.98 19.24
CA TYR A 437 -1.47 19.22 18.32
C TYR A 437 -1.71 19.87 16.96
N ARG A 438 -1.74 21.21 16.90
CA ARG A 438 -2.06 21.97 15.68
C ARG A 438 -1.08 21.77 14.54
N ASN A 439 0.18 21.49 14.86
CA ASN A 439 1.24 21.37 13.86
C ASN A 439 1.33 19.94 13.28
N LEU A 440 0.56 18.99 13.82
CA LEU A 440 0.58 17.60 13.40
C LEU A 440 -0.42 17.37 12.26
N PHE A 441 0.08 16.86 11.15
CA PHE A 441 -0.75 16.35 10.05
C PHE A 441 -1.54 15.11 10.49
N GLY A 442 -0.93 14.23 11.28
CA GLY A 442 -1.56 13.04 11.84
C GLY A 442 -1.07 12.75 13.25
N PHE A 443 -1.94 12.17 14.07
CA PHE A 443 -1.55 11.61 15.36
C PHE A 443 -2.40 10.42 15.77
N ARG A 444 -1.79 9.52 16.54
CA ARG A 444 -2.48 8.43 17.21
C ARG A 444 -2.10 8.44 18.68
N PHE A 445 -2.98 8.93 19.53
CA PHE A 445 -2.74 8.98 20.96
C PHE A 445 -3.56 7.97 21.71
N ILE A 446 -2.90 7.11 22.47
CA ILE A 446 -3.55 6.19 23.40
C ILE A 446 -3.25 6.69 24.80
N VAL A 447 -4.21 7.37 25.42
CA VAL A 447 -4.06 8.00 26.73
C VAL A 447 -4.73 7.18 27.83
N GLY A 448 -4.07 7.07 28.97
CA GLY A 448 -4.54 6.36 30.14
C GLY A 448 -3.96 4.95 30.25
N ARG A 449 -4.02 4.40 31.47
CA ARG A 449 -3.36 3.13 31.78
C ARG A 449 -4.15 1.94 31.26
N ARG A 450 -3.49 1.06 30.50
CA ARG A 450 -4.01 -0.26 30.12
C ARG A 450 -4.05 -1.15 31.37
N SER A 451 -5.21 -1.29 32.01
CA SER A 451 -5.41 -2.35 33.02
C SER A 451 -5.72 -3.66 32.31
N GLN A 452 -5.04 -4.74 32.72
CA GLN A 452 -5.33 -6.10 32.23
C GLN A 452 -6.83 -6.39 32.38
N ARG A 453 -7.45 -6.82 31.28
CA ARG A 453 -8.85 -7.27 31.29
C ARG A 453 -8.85 -8.77 31.54
N ILE A 454 -9.59 -9.23 32.55
CA ILE A 454 -9.90 -10.66 32.68
C ILE A 454 -10.83 -11.10 31.54
N ILE A 455 -11.70 -10.20 31.06
CA ILE A 455 -12.58 -10.41 29.90
C ILE A 455 -12.63 -9.11 29.09
N TYR A 456 -12.22 -9.17 27.82
CA TYR A 456 -12.42 -8.08 26.86
C TYR A 456 -13.79 -8.27 26.20
N ARG A 457 -14.73 -7.35 26.47
CA ARG A 457 -16.12 -7.50 26.04
C ARG A 457 -16.41 -6.98 24.63
N LEU A 458 -15.50 -6.22 24.03
CA LEU A 458 -15.71 -5.70 22.68
C LEU A 458 -15.42 -6.81 21.64
N PRO A 459 -16.34 -7.10 20.71
CA PRO A 459 -16.08 -8.08 19.65
C PRO A 459 -14.91 -7.65 18.75
N ASN A 460 -14.06 -8.61 18.34
CA ASN A 460 -12.88 -8.35 17.50
C ASN A 460 -13.22 -7.58 16.22
N VAL A 461 -14.34 -7.90 15.57
CA VAL A 461 -14.80 -7.23 14.35
C VAL A 461 -15.04 -5.73 14.56
N VAL A 462 -15.55 -5.33 15.73
CA VAL A 462 -15.78 -3.92 16.05
C VAL A 462 -14.46 -3.20 16.28
N GLU A 463 -13.51 -3.87 16.95
CA GLU A 463 -12.16 -3.34 17.13
C GLU A 463 -11.40 -3.21 15.79
N GLU A 464 -11.49 -4.20 14.92
CA GLU A 464 -10.94 -4.14 13.56
C GLU A 464 -11.58 -3.02 12.73
N ARG A 465 -12.90 -2.81 12.85
CA ARG A 465 -13.61 -1.68 12.23
C ARG A 465 -13.04 -0.36 12.74
N PHE A 466 -12.79 -0.23 14.05
CA PHE A 466 -12.15 0.97 14.60
C PHE A 466 -10.71 1.11 14.13
N ASN A 467 -9.92 0.04 14.09
CA ASN A 467 -8.52 0.08 13.62
C ASN A 467 -8.44 0.50 12.14
N ARG A 468 -9.46 0.22 11.33
CA ARG A 468 -9.58 0.76 9.97
C ARG A 468 -9.83 2.27 9.97
N TRP A 469 -10.73 2.78 10.81
CA TRP A 469 -10.94 4.22 11.00
C TRP A 469 -9.66 4.92 11.49
N GLU A 470 -9.02 4.29 12.46
CA GLU A 470 -7.60 4.31 12.81
C GLU A 470 -6.69 4.90 11.72
N LYS A 471 -6.53 4.05 10.71
CA LYS A 471 -5.63 4.27 9.59
C LYS A 471 -6.16 5.34 8.63
N LYS A 472 -7.48 5.42 8.45
CA LYS A 472 -8.11 6.33 7.49
C LYS A 472 -8.05 7.80 7.93
N PHE A 473 -8.43 8.10 9.17
CA PHE A 473 -8.68 9.49 9.60
C PHE A 473 -7.45 10.22 10.12
N LYS A 474 -6.29 9.56 10.20
CA LYS A 474 -4.95 10.08 10.55
C LYS A 474 -4.80 10.74 11.94
N LYS A 475 -5.87 11.28 12.53
CA LYS A 475 -5.93 11.96 13.84
C LYS A 475 -6.90 11.22 14.76
N CYS A 476 -6.36 10.37 15.62
CA CYS A 476 -7.11 9.46 16.49
C CYS A 476 -6.69 9.62 17.96
N LEU A 477 -7.70 9.67 18.83
CA LEU A 477 -7.54 9.71 20.27
C LEU A 477 -8.26 8.52 20.91
N LYS A 478 -7.52 7.63 21.56
CA LYS A 478 -8.05 6.60 22.45
C LYS A 478 -7.85 7.06 23.89
N TYR A 479 -8.91 7.16 24.68
CA TYR A 479 -8.85 7.52 26.10
C TYR A 479 -9.38 6.38 26.96
N ILE A 480 -8.45 5.65 27.60
CA ILE A 480 -8.68 4.40 28.31
C ILE A 480 -8.67 4.64 29.81
N ASN A 481 -9.64 4.09 30.55
CA ASN A 481 -9.77 4.24 32.01
C ASN A 481 -9.78 5.71 32.47
N GLY A 482 -10.25 6.60 31.59
CA GLY A 482 -10.10 8.04 31.75
C GLY A 482 -10.90 8.64 32.90
N LYS A 483 -10.29 9.57 33.65
CA LYS A 483 -10.94 10.35 34.71
C LYS A 483 -11.03 11.83 34.34
N GLY A 484 -12.23 12.38 34.43
CA GLY A 484 -12.49 13.80 34.22
C GLY A 484 -12.27 14.23 32.78
N MET A 485 -12.06 15.52 32.60
CA MET A 485 -11.91 16.16 31.28
C MET A 485 -10.67 17.06 31.31
N PRO A 486 -9.47 16.47 31.40
CA PRO A 486 -8.24 17.24 31.50
C PRO A 486 -7.98 18.02 30.20
N SER A 487 -7.37 19.20 30.31
CA SER A 487 -7.20 20.14 29.20
C SER A 487 -6.45 19.55 28.01
N GLY A 488 -5.47 18.67 28.24
CA GLY A 488 -4.71 18.02 27.15
C GLY A 488 -5.58 17.07 26.31
N ILE A 489 -6.52 16.36 26.92
CA ILE A 489 -7.51 15.53 26.20
C ILE A 489 -8.47 16.43 25.42
N ILE A 490 -8.89 17.54 26.01
CA ILE A 490 -9.79 18.50 25.36
C ILE A 490 -9.13 19.12 24.12
N GLU A 491 -7.87 19.56 24.22
CA GLU A 491 -7.13 20.12 23.08
C GLU A 491 -6.85 19.06 22.01
N ALA A 492 -6.48 17.84 22.40
CA ALA A 492 -6.32 16.72 21.46
C ALA A 492 -7.63 16.43 20.70
N LEU A 493 -8.75 16.39 21.43
CA LEU A 493 -10.06 16.09 20.89
C LEU A 493 -10.52 17.12 19.86
N LYS A 494 -10.18 18.40 20.07
CA LYS A 494 -10.47 19.50 19.13
C LYS A 494 -9.97 19.23 17.71
N HIS A 495 -8.87 18.48 17.57
CA HIS A 495 -8.24 18.13 16.31
C HIS A 495 -8.46 16.66 15.91
N ALA A 496 -9.19 15.89 16.72
CA ALA A 496 -9.36 14.46 16.50
C ALA A 496 -10.54 14.18 15.58
N SER A 497 -10.29 13.37 14.55
CA SER A 497 -11.34 12.84 13.66
C SER A 497 -11.91 11.51 14.16
N ALA A 498 -11.19 10.79 15.01
CA ALA A 498 -11.66 9.56 15.65
C ALA A 498 -11.44 9.58 17.16
N LEU A 499 -12.46 9.19 17.91
CA LEU A 499 -12.43 9.08 19.38
C LEU A 499 -12.82 7.65 19.79
N PHE A 500 -11.96 7.02 20.58
CA PHE A 500 -12.31 5.82 21.32
C PHE A 500 -12.28 6.14 22.82
N LEU A 501 -13.43 6.13 23.47
CA LEU A 501 -13.54 6.26 24.92
C LEU A 501 -13.81 4.90 25.54
N ASP A 502 -12.90 4.43 26.37
CA ASP A 502 -12.98 3.12 27.02
C ASP A 502 -12.97 3.26 28.55
N ARG A 503 -13.99 2.73 29.23
CA ARG A 503 -14.15 2.76 30.70
C ARG A 503 -13.97 4.13 31.34
N HIS A 504 -14.56 5.15 30.73
CA HIS A 504 -14.59 6.48 31.33
C HIS A 504 -15.59 6.53 32.49
N TRP A 505 -15.16 7.02 33.66
CA TRP A 505 -15.85 6.80 34.95
C TRP A 505 -16.37 8.06 35.64
N THR A 506 -16.39 9.21 34.97
CA THR A 506 -16.81 10.47 35.62
C THR A 506 -17.78 11.31 34.81
N VAL A 507 -17.67 11.28 33.47
CA VAL A 507 -18.50 12.09 32.59
C VAL A 507 -19.89 11.46 32.50
N LYS A 508 -20.91 12.28 32.80
CA LYS A 508 -22.33 11.91 32.66
C LYS A 508 -22.92 12.27 31.29
N VAL A 509 -22.34 13.26 30.63
CA VAL A 509 -22.77 13.74 29.30
C VAL A 509 -21.55 13.99 28.43
N LEU A 510 -21.45 13.34 27.26
CA LEU A 510 -20.27 13.45 26.38
C LEU A 510 -20.09 14.88 25.85
N SER A 511 -21.17 15.62 25.55
CA SER A 511 -21.08 17.02 25.10
C SER A 511 -20.40 17.96 26.10
N LYS A 512 -20.19 17.55 27.36
CA LYS A 512 -19.36 18.29 28.34
C LYS A 512 -17.89 18.39 27.96
N PHE A 513 -17.42 17.62 26.98
CA PHE A 513 -16.09 17.79 26.39
C PHE A 513 -15.99 19.12 25.64
N GLY A 514 -17.12 19.80 25.40
CA GLY A 514 -17.23 21.07 24.71
C GLY A 514 -17.65 20.83 23.26
N HIS A 515 -18.74 21.49 22.83
CA HIS A 515 -19.28 21.31 21.48
C HIS A 515 -18.25 21.59 20.38
N LYS A 516 -17.41 22.62 20.56
CA LYS A 516 -16.33 22.99 19.62
C LYS A 516 -15.26 21.90 19.50
N ASN A 517 -15.02 21.17 20.59
CA ASN A 517 -13.97 20.15 20.62
C ASN A 517 -14.42 18.86 19.93
N LEU A 518 -15.74 18.65 19.80
CA LEU A 518 -16.33 17.51 19.09
C LEU A 518 -16.67 17.83 17.62
N ALA A 519 -16.31 19.01 17.13
CA ALA A 519 -16.75 19.48 15.82
C ALA A 519 -16.13 18.68 14.67
N GLU A 520 -14.83 18.35 14.73
CA GLU A 520 -14.11 17.61 13.67
C GLU A 520 -14.34 16.09 13.73
N LEU A 521 -15.08 15.60 14.73
CA LEU A 521 -15.21 14.18 15.01
C LEU A 521 -16.04 13.48 13.92
N ARG A 522 -15.44 12.50 13.25
CA ARG A 522 -16.06 11.67 12.21
C ARG A 522 -16.44 10.29 12.73
N CYS A 523 -15.66 9.72 13.65
CA CYS A 523 -15.92 8.40 14.23
C CYS A 523 -15.86 8.44 15.76
N CYS A 524 -16.82 7.81 16.43
CA CYS A 524 -16.85 7.71 17.88
C CYS A 524 -17.19 6.28 18.32
N LEU A 525 -16.31 5.67 19.10
CA LEU A 525 -16.51 4.38 19.76
C LEU A 525 -16.50 4.58 21.28
N LEU A 526 -17.59 4.19 21.93
CA LEU A 526 -17.77 4.28 23.37
C LEU A 526 -17.94 2.88 23.96
N VAL A 527 -17.09 2.50 24.91
CA VAL A 527 -17.09 1.16 25.51
C VAL A 527 -17.05 1.27 27.03
N GLU A 528 -17.97 0.59 27.73
CA GLU A 528 -17.99 0.45 29.20
C GLU A 528 -17.94 1.78 30.00
N CYS A 529 -18.39 2.89 29.40
CA CYS A 529 -18.43 4.20 30.06
C CYS A 529 -19.67 4.33 30.97
N ASN A 530 -19.68 3.56 32.05
CA ASN A 530 -20.89 3.27 32.83
C ASN A 530 -21.54 4.47 33.54
N GLU A 531 -20.86 5.60 33.68
CA GLU A 531 -21.44 6.82 34.28
C GLU A 531 -22.15 7.73 33.27
N LEU A 532 -21.94 7.51 31.96
CA LEU A 532 -22.62 8.28 30.92
C LEU A 532 -24.12 7.97 30.94
N GLN A 533 -24.91 9.03 31.07
CA GLN A 533 -26.38 9.01 31.05
C GLN A 533 -26.92 9.46 29.69
N THR A 534 -26.23 10.40 29.04
CA THR A 534 -26.60 10.90 27.71
C THR A 534 -25.36 11.17 26.88
N ILE A 535 -25.42 11.01 25.55
CA ILE A 535 -24.30 11.41 24.68
C ILE A 535 -24.28 12.92 24.49
N VAL A 536 -25.37 13.50 23.99
CA VAL A 536 -25.48 14.96 23.81
C VAL A 536 -26.62 15.54 24.63
N ASP A 537 -26.30 16.52 25.47
CA ASP A 537 -27.27 17.44 26.04
C ASP A 537 -27.19 18.77 25.28
N GLY A 538 -28.20 19.04 24.46
CA GLY A 538 -28.29 20.23 23.61
C GLY A 538 -28.61 21.51 24.37
N ASP A 539 -29.12 21.41 25.59
CA ASP A 539 -29.51 22.57 26.40
C ASP A 539 -28.39 23.00 27.38
N TYR A 540 -27.27 22.26 27.41
CA TYR A 540 -26.21 22.42 28.40
C TYR A 540 -25.45 23.77 28.32
N GLU A 541 -25.34 24.40 27.15
CA GLU A 541 -24.57 25.64 26.94
C GLU A 541 -25.38 26.83 26.37
N CYS A 542 -26.71 26.70 26.28
CA CYS A 542 -27.59 27.80 25.85
C CYS A 542 -28.58 28.20 26.97
N PRO A 543 -28.17 28.94 28.03
CA PRO A 543 -29.08 29.31 29.10
C PRO A 543 -30.13 30.36 28.70
N SER A 544 -29.94 31.07 27.59
CA SER A 544 -30.89 32.10 27.14
C SER A 544 -30.45 32.74 25.80
N GLY A 545 -31.17 32.44 24.71
CA GLY A 545 -31.28 33.30 23.52
C GLY A 545 -30.10 33.40 22.55
N GLY A 546 -29.07 32.55 22.65
CA GLY A 546 -28.03 32.42 21.61
C GLY A 546 -28.39 31.34 20.58
N ASP A 547 -27.99 31.52 19.32
CA ASP A 547 -28.19 30.55 18.24
C ASP A 547 -27.66 29.17 18.64
N ASN A 548 -28.55 28.17 18.67
CA ASN A 548 -28.20 26.78 18.99
C ASN A 548 -27.20 26.28 17.94
N LYS A 549 -25.94 26.01 18.32
CA LYS A 549 -24.90 25.58 17.37
C LYS A 549 -25.03 24.09 17.05
N PRO A 550 -24.69 23.65 15.83
CA PRO A 550 -24.67 22.23 15.52
C PRO A 550 -23.62 21.50 16.35
N ILE A 551 -23.98 20.32 16.86
CA ILE A 551 -23.10 19.42 17.62
C ILE A 551 -22.95 18.12 16.83
N LEU A 552 -21.71 17.62 16.74
CA LEU A 552 -21.39 16.37 16.02
C LEU A 552 -21.90 16.38 14.56
N GLN A 553 -21.82 17.52 13.88
CA GLN A 553 -22.27 17.70 12.49
C GLN A 553 -21.55 16.75 11.53
N TRP A 554 -20.25 16.50 11.76
CA TRP A 554 -19.38 15.72 10.90
C TRP A 554 -19.30 14.23 11.29
N LEU A 555 -20.02 13.83 12.33
CA LEU A 555 -19.99 12.46 12.83
C LEU A 555 -20.65 11.52 11.82
N ARG A 556 -19.87 10.57 11.29
CA ARG A 556 -20.30 9.55 10.32
C ARG A 556 -20.63 8.22 11.00
N HIS A 557 -19.87 7.84 12.03
CA HIS A 557 -20.06 6.56 12.71
C HIS A 557 -20.09 6.74 14.23
N LEU A 558 -21.14 6.22 14.86
CA LEU A 558 -21.29 6.17 16.31
C LEU A 558 -21.53 4.73 16.76
N SER A 559 -20.64 4.19 17.58
CA SER A 559 -20.72 2.82 18.10
C SER A 559 -20.66 2.86 19.62
N ILE A 560 -21.65 2.27 20.29
CA ILE A 560 -21.85 2.35 21.73
C ILE A 560 -22.03 0.94 22.29
N HIS A 561 -21.15 0.52 23.20
CA HIS A 561 -21.11 -0.84 23.75
C HIS A 561 -21.04 -0.84 25.28
N TYR A 562 -21.84 -1.70 25.91
CA TYR A 562 -21.82 -1.99 27.35
C TYR A 562 -22.00 -0.76 28.24
N MET A 563 -23.07 0.01 28.02
CA MET A 563 -23.30 1.27 28.73
C MET A 563 -24.38 1.13 29.80
N LYS A 564 -23.98 0.89 31.05
CA LYS A 564 -24.91 0.57 32.14
C LYS A 564 -25.95 1.66 32.42
N ASN A 565 -25.57 2.93 32.49
CA ASN A 565 -26.47 4.03 32.90
C ASN A 565 -26.95 4.91 31.74
N LEU A 566 -26.68 4.54 30.49
CA LEU A 566 -27.11 5.34 29.34
C LEU A 566 -28.64 5.31 29.22
N GLU A 567 -29.27 6.47 29.34
CA GLU A 567 -30.73 6.65 29.30
C GLU A 567 -31.19 7.13 27.92
N SER A 568 -30.41 7.98 27.25
CA SER A 568 -30.74 8.54 25.94
C SER A 568 -29.50 8.88 25.11
N ILE A 569 -29.62 8.89 23.77
CA ILE A 569 -28.53 9.38 22.90
C ILE A 569 -28.50 10.92 22.91
N TRP A 570 -29.67 11.54 22.76
CA TRP A 570 -29.84 12.99 22.76
C TRP A 570 -30.80 13.42 23.89
N ARG A 571 -30.55 14.58 24.49
CA ARG A 571 -31.42 15.25 25.45
C ARG A 571 -31.47 16.75 25.11
N GLY A 572 -32.65 17.35 25.26
CA GLY A 572 -32.84 18.78 25.01
C GLY A 572 -33.07 19.13 23.53
N SER A 573 -32.96 20.42 23.21
CA SER A 573 -33.17 20.94 21.86
C SER A 573 -32.12 20.43 20.85
N ILE A 574 -32.53 20.20 19.60
CA ILE A 574 -31.63 19.77 18.52
C ILE A 574 -31.60 20.79 17.37
N HIS A 575 -30.39 21.23 17.01
CA HIS A 575 -30.17 22.06 15.84
C HIS A 575 -30.25 21.23 14.55
N GLN A 576 -30.75 21.80 13.43
CA GLN A 576 -31.01 21.05 12.18
C GLN A 576 -29.76 20.43 11.52
N ARG A 577 -28.58 21.02 11.75
CA ARG A 577 -27.30 20.49 11.25
C ARG A 577 -26.64 19.47 12.20
N SER A 578 -27.19 19.19 13.38
CA SER A 578 -26.61 18.23 14.33
C SER A 578 -26.82 16.78 13.86
N LEU A 579 -25.77 15.96 13.92
CA LEU A 579 -25.76 14.55 13.46
C LEU A 579 -26.16 14.36 11.99
N SER A 580 -26.13 15.41 11.17
CA SER A 580 -26.70 15.36 9.82
C SER A 580 -25.96 14.40 8.90
N ARG A 581 -24.66 14.17 9.12
CA ARG A 581 -23.81 13.27 8.32
C ARG A 581 -23.68 11.85 8.90
N LEU A 582 -24.49 11.48 9.89
CA LEU A 582 -24.42 10.16 10.52
C LEU A 582 -24.84 9.08 9.53
N ILE A 583 -23.95 8.11 9.30
CA ILE A 583 -24.10 6.98 8.37
C ILE A 583 -24.44 5.69 9.14
N SER A 584 -23.80 5.49 10.29
CA SER A 584 -23.94 4.26 11.07
C SER A 584 -24.14 4.56 12.55
N LEU A 585 -25.14 3.90 13.14
CA LEU A 585 -25.39 3.89 14.58
C LEU A 585 -25.47 2.45 15.08
N THR A 586 -24.60 2.09 16.02
CA THR A 586 -24.56 0.76 16.65
C THR A 586 -24.70 0.90 18.16
N LEU A 587 -25.63 0.15 18.74
CA LEU A 587 -25.95 0.11 20.16
C LEU A 587 -25.93 -1.34 20.63
N HIS A 588 -25.08 -1.66 21.60
CA HIS A 588 -24.95 -3.02 22.13
C HIS A 588 -24.93 -2.99 23.66
N THR A 589 -25.78 -3.80 24.29
CA THR A 589 -25.86 -3.94 25.76
C THR A 589 -26.01 -2.59 26.46
N CYS A 590 -27.13 -1.91 26.22
CA CYS A 590 -27.48 -0.63 26.87
C CYS A 590 -28.77 -0.79 27.70
N PRO A 591 -28.68 -1.36 28.92
CA PRO A 591 -29.86 -1.84 29.67
C PRO A 591 -30.80 -0.74 30.18
N ASN A 592 -30.33 0.50 30.26
CA ASN A 592 -31.13 1.64 30.71
C ASN A 592 -31.63 2.52 29.57
N LEU A 593 -31.24 2.24 28.33
CA LEU A 593 -31.61 3.03 27.17
C LEU A 593 -33.10 2.82 26.88
N THR A 594 -33.89 3.89 26.93
CA THR A 594 -35.34 3.82 26.72
C THR A 594 -35.73 4.13 25.29
N THR A 595 -34.95 4.98 24.61
CA THR A 595 -35.28 5.54 23.30
C THR A 595 -34.02 5.73 22.46
N ILE A 596 -34.11 5.51 21.15
CA ILE A 596 -32.98 5.71 20.23
C ILE A 596 -33.07 7.10 19.60
N PHE A 597 -34.24 7.42 19.01
CA PHE A 597 -34.48 8.69 18.33
C PHE A 597 -35.65 9.45 18.94
N THR A 598 -35.51 10.77 18.98
CA THR A 598 -36.66 11.67 19.09
C THR A 598 -37.16 12.05 17.69
N PRO A 599 -38.43 12.44 17.53
CA PRO A 599 -38.97 12.85 16.24
C PRO A 599 -38.26 14.05 15.60
N TYR A 600 -37.65 14.93 16.41
CA TYR A 600 -36.83 16.02 15.89
C TYR A 600 -35.44 15.53 15.45
N MET A 601 -34.86 14.57 16.17
CA MET A 601 -33.55 14.00 15.83
C MET A 601 -33.59 13.25 14.50
N ILE A 602 -34.63 12.45 14.27
CA ILE A 602 -34.76 11.67 13.04
C ILE A 602 -34.90 12.55 11.78
N GLY A 603 -35.38 13.78 11.96
CA GLY A 603 -35.43 14.80 10.91
C GLY A 603 -34.07 15.19 10.36
N ASN A 604 -32.98 15.03 11.12
CA ASN A 604 -31.63 15.40 10.69
C ASN A 604 -30.87 14.24 10.04
N LEU A 605 -31.27 12.99 10.28
CA LEU A 605 -30.50 11.78 9.94
C LEU A 605 -30.68 11.34 8.49
N PHE A 606 -30.44 12.25 7.54
CA PHE A 606 -30.68 12.00 6.11
C PHE A 606 -29.79 10.89 5.53
N TRP A 607 -28.56 10.77 6.04
CA TRP A 607 -27.53 9.88 5.53
C TRP A 607 -27.41 8.56 6.29
N LEU A 608 -28.25 8.32 7.30
CA LEU A 608 -28.17 7.11 8.11
C LEU A 608 -28.50 5.90 7.24
N ARG A 609 -27.53 4.99 7.09
CA ARG A 609 -27.62 3.75 6.29
C ARG A 609 -27.73 2.49 7.14
N GLU A 610 -27.07 2.48 8.29
CA GLU A 610 -27.00 1.32 9.18
C GLU A 610 -27.45 1.68 10.60
N LEU A 611 -28.42 0.93 11.12
CA LEU A 611 -28.86 0.96 12.51
C LEU A 611 -28.81 -0.45 13.10
N ILE A 612 -28.04 -0.64 14.17
CA ILE A 612 -27.94 -1.91 14.90
C ILE A 612 -28.25 -1.63 16.37
N ALA A 613 -29.24 -2.31 16.93
CA ALA A 613 -29.59 -2.25 18.35
C ALA A 613 -29.70 -3.67 18.91
N GLU A 614 -28.87 -3.97 19.90
CA GLU A 614 -28.72 -5.29 20.48
C GLU A 614 -28.71 -5.23 22.02
N ASP A 615 -29.43 -6.14 22.66
CA ASP A 615 -29.46 -6.30 24.13
C ASP A 615 -29.79 -4.96 24.85
N CYS A 616 -30.88 -4.33 24.41
CA CYS A 616 -31.37 -3.06 24.94
C CYS A 616 -32.81 -3.22 25.47
N PRO A 617 -33.01 -3.88 26.63
CA PRO A 617 -34.30 -4.39 27.07
C PRO A 617 -35.38 -3.36 27.38
N LYS A 618 -35.02 -2.09 27.63
CA LYS A 618 -35.99 -1.02 27.95
C LYS A 618 -36.51 -0.26 26.74
N ILE A 619 -36.00 -0.56 25.54
CA ILE A 619 -36.46 0.08 24.31
C ILE A 619 -37.83 -0.49 23.97
N CYS A 620 -38.86 0.35 24.10
CA CYS A 620 -40.23 -0.01 23.69
C CYS A 620 -40.56 0.45 22.26
N SER A 621 -39.89 1.50 21.79
CA SER A 621 -40.00 2.06 20.43
C SER A 621 -38.67 2.68 20.04
N ILE A 622 -38.28 2.58 18.77
CA ILE A 622 -37.04 3.22 18.27
C ILE A 622 -37.22 4.75 18.26
N VAL A 623 -38.42 5.23 17.93
CA VAL A 623 -38.76 6.67 17.94
C VAL A 623 -39.77 6.99 19.05
N THR A 624 -39.55 8.06 19.82
CA THR A 624 -40.53 8.51 20.82
C THR A 624 -41.78 9.10 20.18
N GLN A 625 -42.97 8.60 20.53
CA GLN A 625 -44.24 9.20 20.13
C GLN A 625 -44.68 10.25 21.15
N GLU A 626 -44.23 11.49 21.01
CA GLU A 626 -44.65 12.59 21.91
C GLU A 626 -45.64 13.57 21.28
N ASP A 627 -45.67 13.70 19.94
CA ASP A 627 -46.53 14.69 19.27
C ASP A 627 -47.47 14.09 18.22
N ALA A 628 -48.78 14.13 18.51
CA ALA A 628 -49.85 13.79 17.56
C ALA A 628 -49.92 14.72 16.32
N ASN A 629 -49.10 15.78 16.28
CA ASN A 629 -49.07 16.81 15.23
C ASN A 629 -47.89 16.67 14.26
N MET A 630 -46.98 15.71 14.43
CA MET A 630 -45.94 15.49 13.42
C MET A 630 -46.56 14.90 12.15
N LYS A 631 -46.44 15.67 11.06
CA LYS A 631 -46.90 15.25 9.74
C LYS A 631 -46.14 14.00 9.32
N SER A 632 -46.88 13.03 8.78
CA SER A 632 -46.37 11.92 7.99
C SER A 632 -45.35 12.43 6.95
N GLY A 633 -44.07 12.27 7.24
CA GLY A 633 -42.96 12.61 6.36
C GLY A 633 -42.02 11.42 6.22
N ASN A 634 -41.29 11.34 5.12
CA ASN A 634 -40.28 10.31 4.90
C ASN A 634 -38.99 10.70 5.61
N PHE A 635 -38.64 9.99 6.68
CA PHE A 635 -37.44 10.21 7.48
C PHE A 635 -36.40 9.12 7.16
N CYS A 636 -35.10 9.43 7.29
CA CYS A 636 -34.00 8.51 7.01
C CYS A 636 -34.06 7.83 5.62
N ARG A 637 -34.12 8.61 4.53
CA ARG A 637 -34.27 8.09 3.15
C ARG A 637 -33.17 7.10 2.72
N SER A 638 -31.98 7.21 3.31
CA SER A 638 -30.84 6.37 2.96
C SER A 638 -30.71 5.12 3.82
N LEU A 639 -31.65 4.84 4.73
CA LEU A 639 -31.56 3.69 5.64
C LEU A 639 -31.68 2.40 4.83
N ARG A 640 -30.62 1.57 4.86
CA ARG A 640 -30.50 0.31 4.11
C ARG A 640 -30.57 -0.92 5.01
N LYS A 641 -30.04 -0.82 6.23
CA LYS A 641 -29.91 -1.96 7.15
C LYS A 641 -30.38 -1.59 8.54
N ILE A 642 -31.31 -2.39 9.06
CA ILE A 642 -31.82 -2.30 10.43
C ILE A 642 -31.65 -3.67 11.08
N ALA A 643 -30.97 -3.74 12.23
CA ALA A 643 -30.86 -4.97 13.02
C ALA A 643 -31.33 -4.72 14.45
N LEU A 644 -32.30 -5.52 14.89
CA LEU A 644 -32.98 -5.43 16.17
C LEU A 644 -32.89 -6.79 16.86
N LEU A 645 -31.99 -6.89 17.84
CA LEU A 645 -31.61 -8.16 18.46
C LEU A 645 -31.82 -8.07 19.97
N ASP A 646 -32.47 -9.05 20.58
CA ASP A 646 -32.70 -9.12 22.03
C ASP A 646 -33.36 -7.85 22.61
N LEU A 647 -34.47 -7.42 22.00
CA LEU A 647 -35.27 -6.26 22.45
C LEU A 647 -36.65 -6.72 22.98
N PRO A 648 -36.73 -7.25 24.22
CA PRO A 648 -37.93 -7.90 24.75
C PRO A 648 -39.17 -7.01 24.87
N LEU A 649 -39.01 -5.70 25.08
CA LEU A 649 -40.13 -4.77 25.25
C LEU A 649 -40.49 -4.00 23.98
N LEU A 650 -39.81 -4.24 22.86
CA LEU A 650 -40.04 -3.52 21.62
C LEU A 650 -41.42 -3.84 21.07
N VAL A 651 -42.30 -2.84 20.98
CA VAL A 651 -43.67 -2.97 20.47
C VAL A 651 -43.78 -2.51 19.02
N THR A 652 -43.08 -1.43 18.68
CA THR A 652 -43.13 -0.81 17.34
C THR A 652 -41.76 -0.32 16.91
N ILE A 653 -41.46 -0.38 15.61
CA ILE A 653 -40.21 0.16 15.05
C ILE A 653 -40.33 1.68 14.92
N SER A 654 -41.28 2.21 14.15
CA SER A 654 -41.33 3.66 13.87
C SER A 654 -42.56 4.40 14.43
N GLY A 655 -43.55 3.68 14.96
CA GLY A 655 -44.76 4.29 15.50
C GLY A 655 -45.50 5.16 14.47
N HIS A 656 -45.76 4.62 13.27
CA HIS A 656 -46.41 5.26 12.11
C HIS A 656 -45.54 6.23 11.28
N LEU A 657 -44.24 6.36 11.56
CA LEU A 657 -43.32 7.14 10.73
C LEU A 657 -42.78 6.29 9.55
N CYS A 658 -42.69 6.86 8.35
CA CYS A 658 -42.06 6.16 7.23
C CYS A 658 -40.53 6.20 7.40
N LEU A 659 -39.93 5.09 7.86
CA LEU A 659 -38.47 4.90 7.87
C LEU A 659 -38.04 4.29 6.53
N GLY A 660 -37.15 4.98 5.81
CA GLY A 660 -36.41 4.44 4.66
C GLY A 660 -37.26 3.77 3.57
N GLU A 661 -37.55 4.48 2.48
CA GLU A 661 -38.17 3.86 1.29
C GLU A 661 -37.29 2.76 0.65
N GLU A 662 -35.99 2.73 0.98
CA GLU A 662 -34.95 1.85 0.42
C GLU A 662 -34.32 0.88 1.43
N VAL A 663 -35.03 0.48 2.50
CA VAL A 663 -34.47 -0.54 3.42
C VAL A 663 -34.25 -1.85 2.66
N ASP A 664 -32.99 -2.25 2.53
CA ASP A 664 -32.54 -3.46 1.83
C ASP A 664 -32.64 -4.70 2.76
N SER A 665 -32.40 -4.51 4.07
CA SER A 665 -32.37 -5.60 5.04
C SER A 665 -32.89 -5.22 6.42
N LEU A 666 -33.74 -6.09 6.97
CA LEU A 666 -34.28 -5.99 8.33
C LEU A 666 -34.00 -7.30 9.08
N PHE A 667 -33.25 -7.22 10.17
CA PHE A 667 -32.97 -8.34 11.07
C PHE A 667 -33.74 -8.17 12.36
N VAL A 668 -34.50 -9.20 12.76
CA VAL A 668 -35.25 -9.23 14.02
C VAL A 668 -35.00 -10.56 14.71
N TYR A 669 -34.49 -10.52 15.94
CA TYR A 669 -34.23 -11.71 16.74
C TYR A 669 -34.59 -11.44 18.20
N ASN A 670 -35.35 -12.35 18.82
CA ASN A 670 -35.76 -12.28 20.21
C ASN A 670 -36.44 -10.94 20.60
N CYS A 671 -37.43 -10.53 19.79
CA CYS A 671 -38.27 -9.34 19.98
C CYS A 671 -39.75 -9.73 20.13
N PRO A 672 -40.15 -10.43 21.22
CA PRO A 672 -41.46 -11.07 21.36
C PRO A 672 -42.66 -10.11 21.39
N MET A 673 -42.48 -8.85 21.79
CA MET A 673 -43.57 -7.87 21.83
C MET A 673 -43.81 -7.15 20.50
N LEU A 674 -42.97 -7.40 19.49
CA LEU A 674 -43.11 -6.80 18.15
C LEU A 674 -44.13 -7.62 17.34
N GLU A 675 -45.41 -7.36 17.60
CA GLU A 675 -46.53 -8.12 17.03
C GLU A 675 -46.97 -7.64 15.64
N SER A 676 -46.55 -6.44 15.21
CA SER A 676 -46.96 -5.83 13.93
C SER A 676 -45.82 -5.04 13.29
N LEU A 677 -45.73 -5.10 11.96
CA LEU A 677 -44.89 -4.24 11.13
C LEU A 677 -45.81 -3.33 10.31
N ASP A 678 -45.56 -2.02 10.33
CA ASP A 678 -46.40 -1.04 9.63
C ASP A 678 -46.06 -1.02 8.14
N THR A 679 -47.08 -0.92 7.28
CA THR A 679 -46.93 -1.03 5.81
C THR A 679 -46.12 0.09 5.15
N ALA A 680 -45.82 1.14 5.90
CA ALA A 680 -45.01 2.27 5.47
C ALA A 680 -43.51 2.09 5.77
N GLU A 681 -43.14 1.03 6.51
CA GLU A 681 -41.79 0.82 7.04
C GLU A 681 -40.87 0.04 6.09
N THR A 682 -41.41 -0.60 5.04
CA THR A 682 -40.62 -1.35 4.05
C THR A 682 -41.27 -1.35 2.68
N SER A 683 -40.51 -1.03 1.62
CA SER A 683 -40.95 -1.26 0.24
C SER A 683 -40.94 -2.76 -0.06
N PRO A 684 -42.10 -3.40 -0.32
CA PRO A 684 -42.22 -4.86 -0.36
C PRO A 684 -41.52 -5.53 -1.56
N LYS A 685 -40.88 -4.77 -2.47
CA LYS A 685 -40.20 -5.32 -3.65
C LYS A 685 -38.74 -5.71 -3.43
N TYR A 686 -38.05 -5.16 -2.41
CA TYR A 686 -36.58 -5.28 -2.31
C TYR A 686 -36.03 -5.55 -0.90
N CYS A 687 -36.84 -5.43 0.16
CA CYS A 687 -36.37 -5.66 1.54
C CYS A 687 -36.27 -7.16 1.88
N LYS A 688 -35.10 -7.59 2.35
CA LYS A 688 -34.84 -8.93 2.89
C LYS A 688 -35.06 -8.94 4.39
N ILE A 689 -36.05 -9.69 4.86
CA ILE A 689 -36.36 -9.82 6.29
C ILE A 689 -35.70 -11.10 6.82
N ILE A 690 -35.00 -11.02 7.95
CA ILE A 690 -34.27 -12.12 8.55
C ILE A 690 -34.66 -12.21 10.01
N GLY A 691 -35.12 -13.38 10.46
CA GLY A 691 -35.54 -13.53 11.85
C GLY A 691 -36.02 -14.93 12.19
N GLU A 692 -36.54 -15.06 13.40
CA GLU A 692 -37.10 -16.32 13.89
C GLU A 692 -38.39 -16.65 13.16
N LYS A 693 -38.54 -17.92 12.75
CA LYS A 693 -39.72 -18.38 12.02
C LYS A 693 -41.00 -18.27 12.85
N GLU A 694 -40.92 -18.58 14.15
CA GLU A 694 -42.05 -18.48 15.07
C GLU A 694 -42.55 -17.04 15.19
N TRP A 695 -41.64 -16.07 15.27
CA TRP A 695 -41.97 -14.65 15.25
C TRP A 695 -42.65 -14.27 13.93
N TRP A 696 -42.06 -14.65 12.79
CA TRP A 696 -42.62 -14.35 11.46
C TRP A 696 -44.04 -14.87 11.26
N ASP A 697 -44.28 -16.12 11.67
CA ASP A 697 -45.60 -16.76 11.56
C ASP A 697 -46.65 -16.13 12.51
N SER A 698 -46.21 -15.45 13.57
CA SER A 698 -47.08 -14.80 14.57
C SER A 698 -47.47 -13.35 14.27
N LEU A 699 -46.84 -12.71 13.26
CA LEU A 699 -47.04 -11.30 12.91
C LEU A 699 -48.48 -10.99 12.47
N LYS A 700 -49.05 -9.92 13.02
CA LYS A 700 -50.37 -9.38 12.67
C LYS A 700 -50.20 -8.32 11.57
N TRP A 701 -50.68 -8.62 10.37
CA TRP A 701 -50.60 -7.73 9.22
C TRP A 701 -51.82 -6.81 9.11
N HIS A 702 -51.60 -5.49 9.10
CA HIS A 702 -52.68 -4.49 8.97
C HIS A 702 -53.22 -4.33 7.54
N ASP A 703 -52.46 -4.71 6.51
CA ASP A 703 -52.89 -4.65 5.09
C ASP A 703 -52.94 -6.04 4.45
N SER A 704 -54.09 -6.35 3.84
CA SER A 704 -54.33 -7.56 3.04
C SER A 704 -53.38 -7.75 1.84
N LYS A 705 -52.65 -6.70 1.42
CA LYS A 705 -51.62 -6.82 0.36
C LYS A 705 -50.43 -7.70 0.76
N TRP A 706 -49.97 -7.64 2.00
CA TRP A 706 -48.87 -8.49 2.51
C TRP A 706 -49.28 -9.95 2.61
N SER A 707 -50.57 -10.23 2.88
CA SER A 707 -51.11 -11.60 2.93
C SER A 707 -51.19 -12.31 1.57
N ARG A 708 -51.04 -11.58 0.44
CA ARG A 708 -51.26 -12.08 -0.92
C ARG A 708 -50.02 -12.03 -1.83
N MET A 709 -48.96 -11.32 -1.43
CA MET A 709 -47.68 -11.37 -2.15
C MET A 709 -46.98 -12.69 -1.82
N THR A 710 -46.49 -13.40 -2.85
CA THR A 710 -45.65 -14.58 -2.71
C THR A 710 -44.35 -14.18 -2.02
N GLN A 711 -44.37 -14.20 -0.69
CA GLN A 711 -43.29 -13.99 0.27
C GLN A 711 -42.52 -12.66 0.13
N PRO A 712 -42.49 -11.80 1.17
CA PRO A 712 -41.27 -11.05 1.46
C PRO A 712 -40.11 -12.05 1.46
N ALA A 713 -38.90 -11.71 1.01
CA ALA A 713 -37.77 -12.64 1.00
C ALA A 713 -37.28 -12.95 2.43
N PHE A 714 -38.14 -13.56 3.23
CA PHE A 714 -37.91 -13.96 4.60
C PHE A 714 -36.89 -15.10 4.60
N LYS A 715 -35.76 -14.86 5.25
CA LYS A 715 -34.73 -15.88 5.48
C LYS A 715 -34.77 -16.25 6.96
N GLU A 716 -35.15 -17.49 7.23
CA GLU A 716 -35.12 -18.05 8.58
C GLU A 716 -33.69 -18.05 9.14
N LEU A 717 -33.56 -17.60 10.38
CA LEU A 717 -32.31 -17.57 11.12
C LEU A 717 -32.02 -18.97 11.69
N ARG A 718 -30.90 -19.60 11.30
CA ARG A 718 -30.60 -20.99 11.69
C ARG A 718 -29.97 -21.01 13.08
N THR A 719 -30.61 -21.69 14.02
CA THR A 719 -30.13 -21.83 15.40
C THR A 719 -29.27 -23.09 15.54
N TYR A 720 -28.17 -22.93 16.27
CA TYR A 720 -27.19 -23.93 16.71
C TYR A 720 -26.00 -24.20 15.75
N GLU A 721 -24.83 -23.76 16.22
CA GLU A 721 -23.45 -23.84 15.69
C GLU A 721 -23.02 -22.73 14.72
N ASP A 722 -23.85 -22.27 13.77
CA ASP A 722 -23.48 -21.18 12.83
C ASP A 722 -24.04 -19.78 13.19
N PHE A 723 -24.76 -19.62 14.31
CA PHE A 723 -25.50 -18.38 14.61
C PHE A 723 -24.60 -17.15 14.80
N MET A 724 -23.50 -17.28 15.55
CA MET A 724 -22.56 -16.18 15.76
C MET A 724 -21.83 -15.82 14.47
N ASP A 725 -21.37 -16.82 13.72
CA ASP A 725 -20.74 -16.63 12.40
C ASP A 725 -21.72 -16.01 11.38
N GLN A 726 -23.01 -16.34 11.49
CA GLN A 726 -24.07 -15.76 10.68
C GLN A 726 -24.36 -14.31 11.11
N LEU A 727 -24.36 -13.98 12.40
CA LEU A 727 -24.45 -12.59 12.87
C LEU A 727 -23.22 -11.80 12.41
N GLU A 728 -22.03 -12.37 12.53
CA GLU A 728 -20.77 -11.78 12.09
C GLU A 728 -20.78 -11.48 10.59
N ARG A 729 -21.27 -12.41 9.78
CA ARG A 729 -21.35 -12.27 8.32
C ARG A 729 -22.52 -11.42 7.83
N ASP A 730 -23.71 -11.56 8.40
CA ASP A 730 -24.93 -10.94 7.89
C ASP A 730 -25.24 -9.60 8.61
N VAL A 731 -24.85 -9.44 9.89
CA VAL A 731 -25.17 -8.27 10.73
C VAL A 731 -23.96 -7.40 11.05
N TYR A 732 -22.79 -7.95 11.35
CA TYR A 732 -21.60 -7.15 11.66
C TYR A 732 -20.65 -6.96 10.48
N SER A 733 -20.85 -7.69 9.37
CA SER A 733 -20.20 -7.36 8.12
C SER A 733 -20.60 -5.95 7.74
N PRO A 734 -19.61 -5.07 7.44
CA PRO A 734 -19.91 -3.79 6.86
C PRO A 734 -20.83 -3.99 5.65
N LEU A 735 -21.81 -3.11 5.45
CA LEU A 735 -22.22 -2.81 4.08
C LEU A 735 -20.93 -2.52 3.31
N ASP A 736 -20.80 -2.89 2.03
CA ASP A 736 -19.62 -2.59 1.19
C ASP A 736 -19.38 -1.07 1.14
N PHE A 737 -18.86 -0.52 2.23
CA PHE A 737 -18.33 0.80 2.37
C PHE A 737 -16.99 0.63 1.72
N ASP A 738 -16.93 1.01 0.46
CA ASP A 738 -15.67 1.26 -0.21
C ASP A 738 -15.03 2.41 0.58
N PHE A 739 -14.29 2.06 1.63
CA PHE A 739 -13.67 3.01 2.55
C PHE A 739 -12.65 3.89 1.80
N ASP A 740 -12.30 3.52 0.57
CA ASP A 740 -11.41 4.24 -0.33
C ASP A 740 -12.17 5.14 -1.34
N LYS A 741 -13.51 5.05 -1.42
CA LYS A 741 -14.30 6.03 -2.18
C LYS A 741 -14.58 7.28 -1.32
N PRO A 742 -14.28 8.49 -1.81
CA PRO A 742 -14.79 9.71 -1.20
C PRO A 742 -16.33 9.70 -1.32
N GLU A 743 -17.00 9.63 -0.18
CA GLU A 743 -18.45 9.83 -0.11
C GLU A 743 -18.71 11.33 -0.27
N ILE A 744 -18.92 11.77 -1.50
CA ILE A 744 -19.20 13.17 -1.82
C ILE A 744 -20.54 13.56 -1.20
N PHE A 745 -20.49 14.41 -0.17
CA PHE A 745 -21.68 15.06 0.36
C PHE A 745 -21.99 16.30 -0.49
N PRO A 746 -23.25 16.56 -0.88
CA PRO A 746 -23.60 17.70 -1.74
C PRO A 746 -23.19 19.08 -1.20
N ASP A 747 -22.91 19.18 0.10
CA ASP A 747 -22.51 20.40 0.82
C ASP A 747 -21.01 20.45 1.19
N GLU A 748 -20.14 19.65 0.55
CA GLU A 748 -18.66 19.81 0.68
C GLU A 748 -18.15 21.00 -0.17
N THR A 749 -18.80 22.14 -0.01
CA THR A 749 -18.23 23.45 -0.34
C THR A 749 -17.87 24.10 0.98
N VAL A 750 -16.57 24.35 1.22
CA VAL A 750 -16.11 25.20 2.32
C VAL A 750 -16.85 26.54 2.24
N GLU A 751 -17.82 26.76 3.13
CA GLU A 751 -18.22 28.13 3.48
C GLU A 751 -17.04 28.73 4.25
N LEU A 752 -16.11 29.37 3.52
CA LEU A 752 -15.16 30.29 4.14
C LEU A 752 -15.98 31.42 4.78
N ASP A 753 -15.95 31.53 6.10
CA ASP A 753 -16.54 32.66 6.82
C ASP A 753 -15.83 33.96 6.36
N ILE A 754 -16.47 34.72 5.47
CA ILE A 754 -15.95 35.98 4.89
C ILE A 754 -15.78 37.10 5.95
N GLU A 755 -16.14 36.87 7.21
CA GLU A 755 -15.95 37.87 8.28
C GLU A 755 -14.49 38.04 8.72
N GLU A 756 -13.58 37.11 8.39
CA GLU A 756 -12.14 37.25 8.70
C GLU A 756 -11.31 38.00 7.63
N ILE A 757 -11.92 38.43 6.51
CA ILE A 757 -11.19 39.10 5.40
C ILE A 757 -11.20 40.64 5.52
N GLN A 758 -11.89 41.23 6.51
CA GLN A 758 -11.97 42.70 6.63
C GLN A 758 -10.77 43.40 7.28
N GLU A 759 -9.71 42.69 7.67
CA GLU A 759 -8.50 43.29 8.27
C GLU A 759 -7.18 42.92 7.57
N ILE A 760 -7.15 42.79 6.24
CA ILE A 760 -5.89 42.57 5.49
C ILE A 760 -5.61 43.77 4.57
N GLY A 761 -4.50 44.46 4.84
CA GLY A 761 -4.02 45.59 4.06
C GLY A 761 -3.41 45.15 2.72
N PRO A 762 -3.19 46.08 1.77
CA PRO A 762 -2.89 45.77 0.36
C PRO A 762 -1.51 45.14 0.08
N ASP A 763 -0.73 44.76 1.09
CA ASP A 763 0.65 44.27 0.95
C ASP A 763 0.96 42.97 1.73
N GLU A 764 -0.05 42.21 2.18
CA GLU A 764 0.16 40.90 2.81
C GLU A 764 -0.32 39.75 1.91
N THR A 765 0.62 38.91 1.45
CA THR A 765 0.35 37.63 0.80
C THR A 765 -0.16 36.61 1.82
N VAL A 766 -1.39 36.16 1.66
CA VAL A 766 -1.97 35.03 2.42
C VAL A 766 -1.68 33.75 1.63
N GLU A 767 -0.88 32.84 2.19
CA GLU A 767 -0.85 31.44 1.76
C GLU A 767 -2.18 30.79 2.19
N LEU A 768 -3.06 30.52 1.23
CA LEU A 768 -4.24 29.68 1.44
C LEU A 768 -3.84 28.23 1.16
N ASP A 769 -3.85 27.38 2.20
CA ASP A 769 -3.67 25.93 2.07
C ASP A 769 -4.87 25.33 1.30
N ILE A 770 -4.67 25.09 0.00
CA ILE A 770 -5.62 24.35 -0.86
C ILE A 770 -5.42 22.85 -0.60
N GLU A 771 -5.93 22.33 0.51
CA GLU A 771 -5.88 20.88 0.83
C GLU A 771 -7.18 20.10 0.53
N GLU A 772 -8.24 20.72 0.00
CA GLU A 772 -9.52 20.02 -0.20
C GLU A 772 -9.72 19.34 -1.57
N ILE A 773 -8.68 19.25 -2.42
CA ILE A 773 -8.79 18.60 -3.75
C ILE A 773 -7.95 17.31 -3.89
N GLN A 774 -7.07 16.96 -2.94
CA GLN A 774 -6.24 15.74 -3.03
C GLN A 774 -6.91 14.44 -2.55
N GLU A 775 -8.23 14.38 -2.41
CA GLU A 775 -8.97 13.13 -2.17
C GLU A 775 -9.41 12.39 -3.45
N ILE A 776 -8.86 12.74 -4.61
CA ILE A 776 -9.10 12.01 -5.87
C ILE A 776 -7.85 11.17 -6.18
N GLY A 777 -7.99 9.85 -6.02
CA GLY A 777 -6.89 8.91 -5.94
C GLY A 777 -5.95 8.84 -7.15
N SER A 778 -4.73 8.38 -6.88
CA SER A 778 -3.92 7.65 -7.85
C SER A 778 -3.00 6.68 -7.11
N ASP A 779 -3.34 5.41 -7.25
CA ASP A 779 -2.40 4.30 -7.12
C ASP A 779 -1.75 4.17 -8.50
N GLU A 780 -0.70 4.95 -8.76
CA GLU A 780 0.31 4.71 -9.81
C GLU A 780 1.46 5.71 -9.64
N THR A 781 2.69 5.18 -9.61
CA THR A 781 3.94 5.93 -9.55
C THR A 781 4.08 6.89 -10.72
N VAL A 782 4.15 8.19 -10.46
CA VAL A 782 4.68 9.19 -11.40
C VAL A 782 5.68 10.06 -10.66
N GLU A 783 6.91 10.08 -11.18
CA GLU A 783 7.99 10.96 -10.77
C GLU A 783 7.62 12.43 -11.01
N SER A 784 8.04 13.29 -10.09
CA SER A 784 7.91 14.74 -10.12
C SER A 784 8.54 15.37 -11.37
N ASP A 785 7.82 16.31 -11.99
CA ASP A 785 8.44 17.47 -12.66
C ASP A 785 7.69 18.74 -12.22
N ASP A 786 8.45 19.70 -11.69
CA ASP A 786 8.02 21.04 -11.28
C ASP A 786 7.61 21.87 -12.52
N GLU A 787 6.33 22.21 -12.67
CA GLU A 787 5.89 23.38 -13.44
C GLU A 787 4.89 24.21 -12.61
N MET A 788 5.30 25.43 -12.24
CA MET A 788 4.40 26.44 -11.68
C MET A 788 3.41 26.88 -12.77
N VAL A 789 2.11 26.77 -12.49
CA VAL A 789 1.05 27.40 -13.29
C VAL A 789 0.77 28.78 -12.71
N GLU A 790 1.28 29.84 -13.34
CA GLU A 790 0.84 31.21 -13.10
C GLU A 790 -0.58 31.39 -13.69
N PHE A 791 -1.55 31.76 -12.84
CA PHE A 791 -2.84 32.26 -13.32
C PHE A 791 -2.75 33.77 -13.54
N ASP A 792 -3.11 34.21 -14.75
CA ASP A 792 -3.09 35.62 -15.13
C ASP A 792 -4.31 36.34 -14.53
N PHE A 793 -4.07 37.26 -13.60
CA PHE A 793 -5.12 37.97 -12.84
C PHE A 793 -6.01 38.85 -13.74
N GLU A 794 -5.60 39.16 -14.96
CA GLU A 794 -6.38 39.94 -15.92
C GLU A 794 -7.56 39.16 -16.53
N GLU A 795 -7.46 37.82 -16.70
CA GLU A 795 -8.55 37.00 -17.27
C GLU A 795 -9.75 36.86 -16.33
N ILE A 796 -9.52 36.88 -15.01
CA ILE A 796 -10.57 36.79 -13.98
C ILE A 796 -11.37 38.09 -13.91
N GLN A 797 -10.71 39.25 -14.08
CA GLN A 797 -11.38 40.56 -14.05
C GLN A 797 -12.25 40.84 -15.28
N ASP A 798 -11.91 40.27 -16.44
CA ASP A 798 -12.72 40.43 -17.64
C ASP A 798 -14.00 39.57 -17.61
N TYR A 799 -13.95 38.40 -16.94
CA TYR A 799 -15.15 37.59 -16.65
C TYR A 799 -16.11 38.28 -15.65
N GLU A 800 -15.57 39.03 -14.68
CA GLU A 800 -16.39 39.87 -13.78
C GLU A 800 -17.07 41.04 -14.51
N ARG A 801 -16.39 41.68 -15.47
CA ARG A 801 -16.97 42.79 -16.24
C ARG A 801 -18.10 42.33 -17.16
N GLU A 802 -18.02 41.12 -17.72
CA GLU A 802 -19.08 40.58 -18.56
C GLU A 802 -20.36 40.27 -17.75
N LYS A 803 -20.23 39.66 -16.56
CA LYS A 803 -21.41 39.30 -15.73
C LYS A 803 -22.08 40.46 -14.98
N ILE A 804 -21.35 41.54 -14.68
CA ILE A 804 -21.96 42.75 -14.08
C ILE A 804 -22.86 43.47 -15.10
N SER A 805 -22.67 43.24 -16.41
CA SER A 805 -23.52 43.83 -17.46
C SER A 805 -24.91 43.17 -17.61
N GLU A 806 -25.12 41.98 -17.04
CA GLU A 806 -26.38 41.21 -17.16
C GLU A 806 -27.34 41.33 -15.97
N GLY A 807 -27.08 42.21 -15.00
CA GLY A 807 -28.10 42.67 -14.05
C GLY A 807 -28.60 41.63 -13.04
N SER A 808 -27.74 40.71 -12.58
CA SER A 808 -28.08 39.79 -11.47
C SER A 808 -27.60 40.34 -10.12
N THR A 809 -28.52 40.79 -9.28
CA THR A 809 -28.26 41.06 -7.85
C THR A 809 -28.33 39.76 -7.06
N SER A 810 -27.23 39.01 -7.01
CA SER A 810 -27.00 37.95 -6.03
C SER A 810 -25.50 37.83 -5.77
N LYS A 811 -25.06 38.26 -4.58
CA LYS A 811 -23.70 38.04 -4.07
C LYS A 811 -23.58 36.59 -3.57
N PHE A 812 -23.51 35.62 -4.48
CA PHE A 812 -23.07 34.25 -4.19
C PHE A 812 -22.34 33.72 -5.42
N LEU A 813 -21.04 33.47 -5.28
CA LEU A 813 -20.23 32.81 -6.30
C LEU A 813 -20.56 31.31 -6.27
N HIS A 814 -21.31 30.84 -7.26
CA HIS A 814 -21.34 29.41 -7.61
C HIS A 814 -20.16 29.15 -8.55
N LEU A 815 -19.09 28.52 -8.06
CA LEU A 815 -18.08 27.88 -8.90
C LEU A 815 -18.45 26.41 -9.06
N ASP A 816 -18.76 26.02 -10.29
CA ASP A 816 -18.99 24.63 -10.68
C ASP A 816 -17.62 24.04 -11.08
N LEU A 817 -16.96 23.33 -10.16
CA LEU A 817 -15.63 22.71 -10.33
C LEU A 817 -15.63 21.48 -11.26
N ARG A 818 -16.48 21.48 -12.30
CA ARG A 818 -16.58 20.39 -13.29
C ARG A 818 -15.96 20.74 -14.65
N LYS A 819 -15.10 21.76 -14.74
CA LYS A 819 -14.31 22.03 -15.93
C LYS A 819 -12.84 22.14 -15.62
#